data_AF-A0A354H141-F1
#
_entry.id   AF-A0A354H141-F1
#
_cell.length_a   1.000
_cell.length_b   1.000
_cell.length_c   1.000
_cell.angle_alpha   90.00
_cell.angle_beta   90.00
_cell.angle_gamma   90.00
#
_symmetry.space_group_name_H-M   'P 1'
#
loop_
_entity.id
_entity.type
_entity.pdbx_description
1 polymer ?
#
loop_
_entity_poly.entity_id
_entity_poly.type
_entity_poly.pdbx_seq_one_letter_code
_entity_poly.pdbx_strand_id
1 'polypeptide(L)'
;MLSVLLWKEYREHRLVWTALAFVGAATVLSRSVLLGAGWLEAHSEAREILCALAVMLIGAYALICGAMMLAGEYENHTMSYLDALPGFRRRLWQGKFLAGVLFVLGQIVVLMILCAAVSLFENWTQAGWTFAGMLLAGIYGLSWGMLFSSFGRSVMSMILLSMAGQVAWAFLAGVLAVIFAVIVSVIFGMRDATNPGWFGAGFFALTAPAALVVSALVFTRLDRSRLRAAPESLRVPRRPLNASWSMLFWLTWRQARGFTVGLAAFALFLGFITLLEAVLLWPAATLIVGVLCGATAFADEQQGSYRFLGDQRLPLGRLWVVKVGVRFGVAVVAALLVLAPSFIGALANISSSRWNSPEGPYHFFAAVFQSNILVDLCPPGLFLTLWLVYGFSAGCLYGLLFRHGLAAGVFALFTCSVAAAVWIPSLLGGGLHAWQVFGPPLLLLIATRLVVRPWAAGRIASWTTAVRLTPFVVLAGLWLAGGLLYRILEIPNVPQRVDVDAFRASLPTPEENEGGRLFRSACLRFDELRHTLQSQQAPQGGAPGMPGQLLPAGGMAGGVVVQAPARTPREQADDALEHGWPADDHELAAWLDKLYAGEWAPMMKQAADLPTGPFDDVRNMTALESLKVLDPPRWVAIVLAVRGLQRQAAGDDEAYVENLRIGLSLSRSLRDRTPTMDLLVGRNVEFFLLKGLDRWLEKLHGRPDLIRQALAVLSHHLNETADDLKDQELVEDLITKNTVEEPLPLLQMYLGGEEGLPQRNDPRVQQEAEWVATAWLVPWERARQARILRVMFDGDPIQQGWLHGPAKGYGPLPQLGPYHYDFRSKHVRLCEARAMQLKLALRWFQTDNGKPAENLDELVPKYLPSIPLDPYDGAPFRYRLSRGEEIEWPPDPPDPNARAMPPVGGQPGAVPAAVQPP
;
A
#
# COMPACT_ATOMS: atom_id res chain seq x y z
N MET A 1 -2.66 -50.38 -34.18
CA MET A 1 -3.47 -49.81 -33.06
C MET A 1 -2.78 -48.60 -32.44
N LEU A 2 -1.52 -48.71 -32.00
CA LEU A 2 -0.80 -47.61 -31.35
C LEU A 2 -0.65 -46.35 -32.24
N SER A 3 -0.25 -46.50 -33.50
CA SER A 3 -0.11 -45.37 -34.45
C SER A 3 -1.42 -44.62 -34.70
N VAL A 4 -2.52 -45.35 -34.88
CA VAL A 4 -3.87 -44.79 -35.07
C VAL A 4 -4.33 -44.04 -33.82
N LEU A 5 -4.04 -44.59 -32.64
CA LEU A 5 -4.36 -43.96 -31.37
C LEU A 5 -3.54 -42.68 -31.17
N LEU A 6 -2.22 -42.71 -31.40
CA LEU A 6 -1.36 -41.53 -31.33
C LEU A 6 -1.82 -40.40 -32.27
N TRP A 7 -2.22 -40.74 -33.50
CA TRP A 7 -2.76 -39.75 -34.44
C TRP A 7 -4.08 -39.14 -33.97
N LYS A 8 -4.96 -39.96 -33.37
CA LYS A 8 -6.21 -39.48 -32.77
C LYS A 8 -5.91 -38.51 -31.61
N GLU A 9 -5.09 -38.94 -30.64
CA GLU A 9 -4.75 -38.11 -29.48
C GLU A 9 -4.10 -36.80 -29.92
N TYR A 10 -3.20 -36.83 -30.93
CA TYR A 10 -2.59 -35.61 -31.46
C TYR A 10 -3.64 -34.62 -31.99
N ARG A 11 -4.63 -35.10 -32.75
CA ARG A 11 -5.68 -34.22 -33.30
C ARG A 11 -6.52 -33.57 -32.21
N GLU A 12 -6.80 -34.30 -31.14
CA GLU A 12 -7.59 -33.82 -30.00
C GLU A 12 -6.77 -32.88 -29.10
N HIS A 13 -5.49 -33.17 -28.90
CA HIS A 13 -4.61 -32.43 -28.00
C HIS A 13 -3.90 -31.24 -28.63
N ARG A 14 -3.74 -31.18 -29.96
CA ARG A 14 -2.90 -30.15 -30.62
C ARG A 14 -3.28 -28.73 -30.21
N LEU A 15 -4.56 -28.41 -30.10
CA LEU A 15 -5.01 -27.06 -29.73
C LEU A 15 -4.64 -26.71 -28.29
N VAL A 16 -4.89 -27.64 -27.35
CA VAL A 16 -4.56 -27.46 -25.93
C VAL A 16 -3.04 -27.40 -25.73
N TRP A 17 -2.30 -28.27 -26.42
CA TRP A 17 -0.84 -28.28 -26.43
C TRP A 17 -0.29 -26.95 -26.96
N THR A 18 -0.74 -26.48 -28.13
CA THR A 18 -0.27 -25.20 -28.69
C THR A 18 -0.64 -24.01 -27.81
N ALA A 19 -1.82 -24.03 -27.19
CA ALA A 19 -2.27 -22.94 -26.34
C ALA A 19 -1.42 -22.84 -25.07
N LEU A 20 -1.13 -23.97 -24.43
CA LEU A 20 -0.28 -24.00 -23.24
C LEU A 20 1.20 -23.79 -23.57
N ALA A 21 1.66 -24.17 -24.77
CA ALA A 21 2.98 -23.81 -25.28
C ALA A 21 3.10 -22.30 -25.51
N PHE A 22 2.05 -21.69 -26.06
CA PHE A 22 1.99 -20.23 -26.23
C PHE A 22 1.97 -19.50 -24.89
N VAL A 23 1.17 -19.94 -23.92
CA VAL A 23 1.17 -19.37 -22.56
C VAL A 23 2.55 -19.52 -21.93
N GLY A 24 3.16 -20.70 -22.02
CA GLY A 24 4.52 -20.92 -21.52
C GLY A 24 5.56 -20.02 -22.20
N ALA A 25 5.48 -19.88 -23.53
CA ALA A 25 6.34 -18.97 -24.28
C ALA A 25 6.13 -17.51 -23.86
N ALA A 26 4.89 -17.06 -23.72
CA ALA A 26 4.57 -15.71 -23.26
C ALA A 26 5.11 -15.44 -21.85
N THR A 27 4.98 -16.41 -20.93
CA THR A 27 5.53 -16.30 -19.57
C THR A 27 7.06 -16.16 -19.60
N VAL A 28 7.76 -16.95 -20.41
CA VAL A 28 9.23 -16.88 -20.53
C VAL A 28 9.68 -15.61 -21.26
N LEU A 29 8.97 -15.21 -22.31
CA LEU A 29 9.26 -14.00 -23.09
C LEU A 29 8.94 -12.71 -22.32
N SER A 30 8.09 -12.76 -21.29
CA SER A 30 7.82 -11.62 -20.42
C SER A 30 9.11 -11.03 -19.81
N ARG A 31 10.16 -11.85 -19.64
CA ARG A 31 11.52 -11.42 -19.27
C ARG A 31 12.06 -10.30 -20.17
N SER A 32 11.86 -10.39 -21.47
CA SER A 32 12.37 -9.38 -22.42
C SER A 32 11.71 -8.01 -22.24
N VAL A 33 10.42 -8.02 -21.90
CA VAL A 33 9.65 -6.80 -21.60
C VAL A 33 10.07 -6.25 -20.23
N LEU A 34 10.24 -7.12 -19.24
CA LEU A 34 10.68 -6.76 -17.89
C LEU A 34 12.11 -6.18 -17.88
N LEU A 35 13.01 -6.66 -18.76
CA LEU A 35 14.35 -6.08 -18.94
C LEU A 35 14.29 -4.69 -19.55
N GLY A 36 13.46 -4.47 -20.57
CA GLY A 36 13.30 -3.15 -21.20
C GLY A 36 12.74 -2.08 -20.24
N ALA A 37 12.08 -2.51 -19.16
CA ALA A 37 11.57 -1.64 -18.10
C ALA A 37 12.56 -1.42 -16.94
N GLY A 38 13.79 -2.00 -16.99
CA GLY A 38 14.80 -1.88 -15.93
C GLY A 38 14.54 -2.73 -14.67
N TRP A 39 13.45 -3.50 -14.63
CA TRP A 39 12.98 -4.21 -13.43
C TRP A 39 13.89 -5.38 -13.01
N LEU A 40 14.45 -6.08 -14.01
CA LEU A 40 15.23 -7.31 -13.83
C LEU A 40 16.68 -7.09 -13.40
N GLU A 41 17.23 -5.89 -13.59
CA GLU A 41 18.59 -5.57 -13.12
C GLU A 41 18.62 -5.34 -11.60
N ALA A 42 17.48 -4.97 -11.00
CA ALA A 42 17.35 -4.75 -9.56
C ALA A 42 17.10 -6.05 -8.75
N HIS A 43 16.64 -7.13 -9.38
CA HIS A 43 16.15 -8.34 -8.67
C HIS A 43 16.71 -9.65 -9.25
N SER A 44 17.77 -10.19 -8.65
CA SER A 44 18.35 -11.50 -9.02
C SER A 44 17.33 -12.66 -8.91
N GLU A 45 16.39 -12.57 -7.97
CA GLU A 45 15.37 -13.58 -7.70
C GLU A 45 14.37 -13.79 -8.85
N ALA A 46 14.18 -12.79 -9.72
CA ALA A 46 13.20 -12.86 -10.80
C ALA A 46 13.51 -13.97 -11.83
N ARG A 47 14.78 -14.33 -12.01
CA ARG A 47 15.19 -15.46 -12.86
C ARG A 47 14.74 -16.80 -12.27
N GLU A 48 14.93 -16.97 -10.97
CA GLU A 48 14.53 -18.19 -10.26
C GLU A 48 13.02 -18.36 -10.28
N ILE A 49 12.27 -17.27 -10.07
CA ILE A 49 10.81 -17.26 -10.15
C ILE A 49 10.34 -17.70 -11.54
N LEU A 50 10.94 -17.19 -12.62
CA LEU A 50 10.60 -17.60 -13.99
C LEU A 50 10.92 -19.07 -14.28
N CYS A 51 12.04 -19.59 -13.78
CA CYS A 51 12.38 -21.02 -13.87
C CYS A 51 11.36 -21.89 -13.12
N ALA A 52 11.00 -21.50 -11.89
CA ALA A 52 9.98 -22.19 -11.11
C ALA A 52 8.60 -22.16 -11.78
N LEU A 53 8.21 -21.01 -12.36
CA LEU A 53 6.99 -20.87 -13.16
C LEU A 53 6.98 -21.82 -14.37
N ALA A 54 8.11 -21.94 -15.08
CA ALA A 54 8.22 -22.87 -16.20
C ALA A 54 8.04 -24.34 -15.76
N VAL A 55 8.60 -24.73 -14.61
CA VAL A 55 8.39 -26.06 -14.00
C VAL A 55 6.92 -26.28 -13.65
N MET A 56 6.29 -25.31 -12.99
CA MET A 56 4.86 -25.38 -12.62
C MET A 56 3.95 -25.48 -13.84
N LEU A 57 4.26 -24.76 -14.92
CA LEU A 57 3.51 -24.82 -16.18
C LEU A 57 3.59 -26.20 -16.83
N ILE A 58 4.74 -26.89 -16.78
CA ILE A 58 4.85 -28.29 -17.21
C ILE A 58 3.99 -29.20 -16.35
N GLY A 59 4.03 -29.05 -15.03
CA GLY A 59 3.19 -29.84 -14.12
C GLY A 59 1.69 -29.65 -14.40
N ALA A 60 1.26 -28.40 -14.60
CA ALA A 60 -0.11 -28.06 -14.96
C ALA A 60 -0.50 -28.65 -16.32
N TYR A 61 0.35 -28.51 -17.34
CA TYR A 61 0.14 -29.12 -18.65
C TYR A 61 -0.03 -30.64 -18.54
N ALA A 62 0.88 -31.30 -17.82
CA ALA A 62 0.87 -32.76 -17.69
C ALA A 62 -0.36 -33.26 -16.95
N LEU A 63 -0.81 -32.53 -15.93
CA LEU A 63 -2.07 -32.81 -15.23
C LEU A 63 -3.27 -32.69 -16.18
N ILE A 64 -3.36 -31.61 -16.95
CA ILE A 64 -4.42 -31.42 -17.96
C ILE A 64 -4.38 -32.54 -19.00
N CYS A 65 -3.18 -32.87 -19.49
CA CYS A 65 -2.94 -33.94 -20.45
C CYS A 65 -3.43 -35.29 -19.91
N GLY A 66 -3.04 -35.66 -18.68
CA GLY A 66 -3.48 -36.90 -18.03
C GLY A 66 -4.97 -36.94 -17.75
N ALA A 67 -5.56 -35.79 -17.39
CA ALA A 67 -7.00 -35.69 -17.17
C ALA A 67 -7.79 -35.93 -18.47
N MET A 68 -7.31 -35.40 -19.59
CA MET A 68 -7.89 -35.57 -20.91
C MET A 68 -7.81 -37.03 -21.42
N MET A 69 -6.74 -37.75 -21.11
CA MET A 69 -6.48 -39.09 -21.67
C MET A 69 -7.68 -40.04 -21.53
N LEU A 70 -8.24 -40.20 -20.33
CA LEU A 70 -9.36 -41.12 -20.10
C LEU A 70 -10.71 -40.40 -20.05
N ALA A 71 -10.78 -39.23 -19.43
CA ALA A 71 -12.05 -38.49 -19.29
C ALA A 71 -12.53 -37.92 -20.62
N GLY A 72 -11.61 -37.60 -21.55
CA GLY A 72 -11.93 -37.13 -22.89
C GLY A 72 -12.72 -38.17 -23.70
N GLU A 73 -12.51 -39.47 -23.48
CA GLU A 73 -13.29 -40.52 -24.13
C GLU A 73 -14.74 -40.58 -23.63
N TYR A 74 -14.95 -40.28 -22.36
CA TYR A 74 -16.29 -40.16 -21.79
C TYR A 74 -16.99 -38.89 -22.27
N GLU A 75 -16.26 -37.76 -22.32
CA GLU A 75 -16.76 -36.47 -22.78
C GLU A 75 -17.10 -36.48 -24.28
N ASN A 76 -16.29 -37.13 -25.11
CA ASN A 76 -16.51 -37.28 -26.55
C ASN A 76 -17.46 -38.45 -26.89
N HIS A 77 -17.97 -39.18 -25.89
CA HIS A 77 -18.83 -40.37 -26.06
C HIS A 77 -18.24 -41.50 -26.91
N THR A 78 -16.92 -41.51 -27.08
CA THR A 78 -16.21 -42.57 -27.81
C THR A 78 -16.00 -43.82 -26.96
N MET A 79 -16.15 -43.70 -25.63
CA MET A 79 -15.92 -44.83 -24.71
C MET A 79 -16.87 -46.01 -24.94
N SER A 80 -18.16 -45.77 -25.23
CA SER A 80 -19.13 -46.85 -25.52
C SER A 80 -18.82 -47.60 -26.81
N TYR A 81 -18.31 -46.88 -27.82
CA TYR A 81 -17.82 -47.47 -29.06
C TYR A 81 -16.55 -48.30 -28.83
N LEU A 82 -15.58 -47.77 -28.07
CA LEU A 82 -14.37 -48.50 -27.71
C LEU A 82 -14.67 -49.75 -26.88
N ASP A 83 -15.68 -49.68 -26.02
CA ASP A 83 -16.16 -50.80 -25.21
C ASP A 83 -16.82 -51.92 -26.00
N ALA A 84 -17.35 -51.61 -27.19
CA ALA A 84 -17.95 -52.58 -28.11
C ALA A 84 -16.91 -53.30 -28.98
N LEU A 85 -15.68 -52.79 -29.07
CA LEU A 85 -14.59 -53.46 -29.78
C LEU A 85 -14.00 -54.60 -28.92
N PRO A 86 -13.52 -55.70 -29.55
CA PRO A 86 -12.95 -56.86 -28.85
C PRO A 86 -11.55 -56.62 -28.22
N GLY A 87 -11.24 -55.38 -27.82
CA GLY A 87 -9.96 -54.99 -27.24
C GLY A 87 -9.99 -54.89 -25.71
N PHE A 88 -8.92 -55.33 -25.05
CA PHE A 88 -8.73 -55.10 -23.61
C PHE A 88 -8.44 -53.63 -23.32
N ARG A 89 -9.13 -53.05 -22.33
CA ARG A 89 -8.92 -51.66 -21.86
C ARG A 89 -7.49 -51.41 -21.36
N ARG A 90 -6.77 -52.47 -20.95
CA ARG A 90 -5.34 -52.37 -20.58
C ARG A 90 -4.46 -51.88 -21.72
N ARG A 91 -4.66 -52.38 -22.95
CA ARG A 91 -3.86 -51.95 -24.12
C ARG A 91 -4.21 -50.51 -24.53
N LEU A 92 -5.48 -50.14 -24.39
CA LEU A 92 -5.95 -48.77 -24.61
C LEU A 92 -5.32 -47.80 -23.60
N TRP A 93 -5.31 -48.16 -22.31
CA TRP A 93 -4.68 -47.36 -21.25
C TRP A 93 -3.17 -47.17 -21.51
N GLN A 94 -2.45 -48.22 -21.89
CA GLN A 94 -1.02 -48.14 -22.22
C GLN A 94 -0.74 -47.19 -23.40
N GLY A 95 -1.55 -47.27 -24.46
CA GLY A 95 -1.42 -46.39 -25.61
C GLY A 95 -1.65 -44.93 -25.26
N LYS A 96 -2.65 -44.63 -24.42
CA LYS A 96 -2.95 -43.29 -23.94
C LYS A 96 -1.89 -42.76 -22.98
N PHE A 97 -1.43 -43.58 -22.06
CA PHE A 97 -0.31 -43.21 -21.18
C PHE A 97 0.94 -42.83 -21.99
N LEU A 98 1.30 -43.63 -23.00
CA LEU A 98 2.44 -43.32 -23.87
C LEU A 98 2.23 -42.02 -24.67
N ALA A 99 1.03 -41.79 -25.20
CA ALA A 99 0.69 -40.53 -25.86
C ALA A 99 0.87 -39.33 -24.92
N GLY A 100 0.37 -39.43 -23.68
CA GLY A 100 0.55 -38.41 -22.65
C GLY A 100 2.01 -38.11 -22.34
N VAL A 101 2.85 -39.15 -22.17
CA VAL A 101 4.29 -38.99 -21.95
C VAL A 101 4.96 -38.24 -23.11
N LEU A 102 4.64 -38.60 -24.36
CA LEU A 102 5.21 -37.95 -25.54
C LEU A 102 4.83 -36.47 -25.62
N PHE A 103 3.57 -36.11 -25.31
CA PHE A 103 3.16 -34.71 -25.33
C PHE A 103 3.82 -33.88 -24.22
N VAL A 104 3.96 -34.44 -23.02
CA VAL A 104 4.65 -33.77 -21.91
C VAL A 104 6.12 -33.56 -22.24
N LEU A 105 6.82 -34.58 -22.75
CA LEU A 105 8.21 -34.44 -23.19
C LEU A 105 8.36 -33.39 -24.31
N GLY A 106 7.45 -33.37 -25.28
CA GLY A 106 7.43 -32.34 -26.31
C GLY A 106 7.30 -30.93 -25.74
N GLN A 107 6.44 -30.75 -24.74
CA GLN A 107 6.25 -29.47 -24.05
C GLN A 107 7.52 -29.04 -23.29
N ILE A 108 8.18 -29.98 -22.59
CA ILE A 108 9.44 -29.74 -21.87
C ILE A 108 10.53 -29.27 -22.83
N VAL A 109 10.68 -29.94 -23.98
CA VAL A 109 11.68 -29.56 -25.00
C VAL A 109 11.44 -28.13 -25.49
N VAL A 110 10.20 -27.77 -25.82
CA VAL A 110 9.86 -26.42 -26.29
C VAL A 110 10.18 -25.36 -25.23
N LEU A 111 9.76 -25.57 -23.98
CA LEU A 111 10.03 -24.62 -22.90
C LEU A 111 11.53 -24.52 -22.56
N MET A 112 12.27 -25.62 -22.57
CA MET A 112 13.72 -25.59 -22.35
C MET A 112 14.46 -24.82 -23.44
N ILE A 113 14.08 -25.01 -24.72
CA ILE A 113 14.64 -24.24 -25.84
C ILE A 113 14.35 -22.75 -25.66
N LEU A 114 13.12 -22.39 -25.27
CA LEU A 114 12.75 -21.00 -25.03
C LEU A 114 13.50 -20.38 -23.84
N CYS A 115 13.59 -21.08 -22.71
CA CYS A 115 14.34 -20.62 -21.55
C CYS A 115 15.83 -20.40 -21.90
N ALA A 116 16.42 -21.30 -22.69
CA ALA A 116 17.79 -21.14 -23.18
C ALA A 116 17.92 -19.96 -24.16
N ALA A 117 16.95 -19.78 -25.07
CA ALA A 117 16.96 -18.70 -26.07
C ALA A 117 16.85 -17.30 -25.45
N VAL A 118 16.13 -17.18 -24.33
CA VAL A 118 16.03 -15.93 -23.57
C VAL A 118 17.15 -15.83 -22.51
N SER A 119 18.17 -16.70 -22.53
CA SER A 119 19.29 -16.68 -21.57
C SER A 119 18.82 -16.66 -20.10
N LEU A 120 17.82 -17.48 -19.78
CA LEU A 120 17.25 -17.55 -18.43
C LEU A 120 18.20 -18.23 -17.43
N PHE A 121 19.08 -19.11 -17.90
CA PHE A 121 20.01 -19.88 -17.08
C PHE A 121 21.37 -19.18 -16.95
N GLU A 122 21.89 -19.11 -15.73
CA GLU A 122 23.24 -18.60 -15.47
C GLU A 122 24.32 -19.66 -15.68
N ASN A 123 23.99 -20.91 -15.39
CA ASN A 123 24.91 -22.04 -15.51
C ASN A 123 24.18 -23.32 -15.93
N TRP A 124 24.95 -24.30 -16.42
CA TRP A 124 24.45 -25.60 -16.86
C TRP A 124 23.80 -26.40 -15.73
N THR A 125 24.21 -26.18 -14.49
CA THR A 125 23.65 -26.82 -13.29
C THR A 125 22.21 -26.39 -13.08
N GLN A 126 21.91 -25.09 -13.17
CA GLN A 126 20.57 -24.54 -13.04
C GLN A 126 19.66 -25.01 -14.18
N ALA A 127 20.18 -25.08 -15.41
CA ALA A 127 19.45 -25.69 -16.53
C ALA A 127 19.13 -27.18 -16.27
N GLY A 128 20.09 -27.93 -15.72
CA GLY A 128 19.91 -29.33 -15.33
C GLY A 128 18.85 -29.52 -14.24
N TRP A 129 18.87 -28.71 -13.18
CA TRP A 129 17.85 -28.74 -12.12
C TRP A 129 16.47 -28.33 -12.63
N THR A 130 16.40 -27.33 -13.49
CA THR A 130 15.12 -26.91 -14.09
C THR A 130 14.54 -28.03 -14.96
N PHE A 131 15.36 -28.69 -15.77
CA PHE A 131 14.95 -29.84 -16.57
C PHE A 131 14.48 -31.02 -15.70
N ALA A 132 15.23 -31.35 -14.64
CA ALA A 132 14.84 -32.39 -13.69
C ALA A 132 13.52 -32.04 -12.98
N GLY A 133 13.35 -30.79 -12.56
CA GLY A 133 12.11 -30.27 -11.99
C GLY A 133 10.93 -30.40 -12.95
N MET A 134 11.11 -30.03 -14.22
CA MET A 134 10.10 -30.19 -15.27
C MET A 134 9.72 -31.66 -15.48
N LEU A 135 10.69 -32.58 -15.51
CA LEU A 135 10.42 -34.02 -15.64
C LEU A 135 9.62 -34.56 -14.45
N LEU A 136 10.02 -34.22 -13.22
CA LEU A 136 9.34 -34.65 -12.01
C LEU A 136 7.93 -34.08 -11.92
N ALA A 137 7.77 -32.77 -12.14
CA ALA A 137 6.47 -32.10 -12.18
C ALA A 137 5.58 -32.67 -13.28
N GLY A 138 6.15 -32.97 -14.45
CA GLY A 138 5.46 -33.57 -15.58
C GLY A 138 4.95 -34.98 -15.27
N ILE A 139 5.79 -35.86 -14.74
CA ILE A 139 5.39 -37.21 -14.33
C ILE A 139 4.31 -37.14 -13.25
N TYR A 140 4.53 -36.31 -12.23
CA TYR A 140 3.59 -36.15 -11.12
C TYR A 140 2.22 -35.64 -11.60
N GLY A 141 2.20 -34.58 -12.40
CA GLY A 141 0.99 -34.04 -13.02
C GLY A 141 0.26 -35.10 -13.84
N LEU A 142 0.96 -35.77 -14.75
CA LEU A 142 0.39 -36.81 -15.62
C LEU A 142 -0.23 -37.95 -14.82
N SER A 143 0.45 -38.43 -13.77
CA SER A 143 -0.02 -39.52 -12.91
C SER A 143 -1.33 -39.19 -12.20
N TRP A 144 -1.42 -38.00 -11.61
CA TRP A 144 -2.63 -37.54 -10.92
C TRP A 144 -3.77 -37.23 -11.91
N GLY A 145 -3.46 -36.67 -13.07
CA GLY A 145 -4.41 -36.49 -14.17
C GLY A 145 -5.03 -37.83 -14.61
N MET A 146 -4.17 -38.84 -14.84
CA MET A 146 -4.56 -40.19 -15.23
C MET A 146 -5.37 -40.93 -14.15
N LEU A 147 -5.04 -40.72 -12.87
CA LEU A 147 -5.76 -41.31 -11.76
C LEU A 147 -7.22 -40.84 -11.75
N PHE A 148 -7.47 -39.53 -11.71
CA PHE A 148 -8.82 -39.03 -11.59
C PHE A 148 -9.62 -39.16 -12.88
N SER A 149 -8.99 -39.05 -14.05
CA SER A 149 -9.68 -39.28 -15.31
C SER A 149 -10.27 -40.68 -15.46
N SER A 150 -9.78 -41.66 -14.68
CA SER A 150 -10.37 -43.00 -14.62
C SER A 150 -11.74 -43.06 -13.93
N PHE A 151 -12.09 -42.05 -13.13
CA PHE A 151 -13.35 -41.99 -12.35
C PHE A 151 -14.42 -41.07 -12.96
N GLY A 152 -14.03 -40.08 -13.76
CA GLY A 152 -14.93 -39.00 -14.20
C GLY A 152 -15.44 -39.08 -15.63
N ARG A 153 -16.50 -38.30 -15.89
CA ARG A 153 -17.12 -38.15 -17.23
C ARG A 153 -16.83 -36.81 -17.91
N SER A 154 -16.22 -35.87 -17.20
CA SER A 154 -15.91 -34.51 -17.67
C SER A 154 -14.44 -34.24 -17.42
N VAL A 155 -13.70 -33.80 -18.45
CA VAL A 155 -12.28 -33.48 -18.33
C VAL A 155 -12.06 -32.37 -17.30
N MET A 156 -12.85 -31.29 -17.37
CA MET A 156 -12.68 -30.14 -16.49
C MET A 156 -12.84 -30.50 -15.01
N SER A 157 -13.87 -31.28 -14.67
CA SER A 157 -14.07 -31.74 -13.29
C SER A 157 -12.94 -32.64 -12.81
N MET A 158 -12.34 -33.43 -13.70
CA MET A 158 -11.23 -34.31 -13.36
C MET A 158 -9.92 -33.54 -13.20
N ILE A 159 -9.68 -32.48 -13.97
CA ILE A 159 -8.57 -31.56 -13.73
C ILE A 159 -8.67 -30.98 -12.32
N LEU A 160 -9.83 -30.44 -11.94
CA LEU A 160 -10.04 -29.87 -10.61
C LEU A 160 -9.87 -30.90 -9.50
N LEU A 161 -10.41 -32.11 -9.69
CA LEU A 161 -10.29 -33.18 -8.71
C LEU A 161 -8.86 -33.72 -8.61
N SER A 162 -8.10 -33.77 -9.72
CA SER A 162 -6.67 -34.08 -9.72
C SER A 162 -5.88 -33.04 -8.92
N MET A 163 -6.14 -31.75 -9.13
CA MET A 163 -5.50 -30.69 -8.36
C MET A 163 -5.85 -30.80 -6.88
N ALA A 164 -7.13 -30.89 -6.52
CA ALA A 164 -7.57 -31.08 -5.13
C ALA A 164 -6.96 -32.34 -4.50
N GLY A 165 -6.84 -33.42 -5.27
CA GLY A 165 -6.21 -34.66 -4.86
C GLY A 165 -4.72 -34.48 -4.54
N GLN A 166 -3.96 -33.79 -5.40
CA GLN A 166 -2.54 -33.49 -5.17
C GLN A 166 -2.33 -32.73 -3.87
N VAL A 167 -3.25 -31.82 -3.54
CA VAL A 167 -3.19 -30.98 -2.34
C VAL A 167 -3.50 -31.76 -1.09
N ALA A 168 -4.63 -32.48 -1.09
CA ALA A 168 -5.02 -33.32 0.03
C ALA A 168 -3.90 -34.31 0.34
N TRP A 169 -3.27 -34.84 -0.72
CA TRP A 169 -2.10 -35.69 -0.59
C TRP A 169 -0.85 -34.95 -0.11
N ALA A 170 -0.55 -33.76 -0.62
CA ALA A 170 0.59 -32.97 -0.16
C ALA A 170 0.50 -32.65 1.34
N PHE A 171 -0.68 -32.26 1.82
CA PHE A 171 -0.95 -32.04 3.24
C PHE A 171 -0.78 -33.33 4.05
N LEU A 172 -1.42 -34.43 3.60
CA LEU A 172 -1.30 -35.72 4.26
C LEU A 172 0.15 -36.22 4.29
N ALA A 173 0.87 -36.10 3.18
CA ALA A 173 2.28 -36.47 3.06
C ALA A 173 3.17 -35.60 3.95
N GLY A 174 2.87 -34.30 4.09
CA GLY A 174 3.56 -33.41 5.03
C GLY A 174 3.34 -33.83 6.48
N VAL A 175 2.10 -34.12 6.88
CA VAL A 175 1.78 -34.64 8.22
C VAL A 175 2.49 -35.98 8.46
N LEU A 176 2.45 -36.90 7.49
CA LEU A 176 3.14 -38.18 7.57
C LEU A 176 4.66 -38.00 7.64
N ALA A 177 5.23 -37.05 6.90
CA ALA A 177 6.65 -36.73 6.94
C ALA A 177 7.09 -36.18 8.29
N VAL A 178 6.30 -35.29 8.91
CA VAL A 178 6.55 -34.79 10.27
C VAL A 178 6.45 -35.92 11.28
N ILE A 179 5.39 -36.74 11.23
CA ILE A 179 5.23 -37.89 12.13
C ILE A 179 6.41 -38.86 11.98
N PHE A 180 6.82 -39.16 10.75
CA PHE A 180 7.93 -40.07 10.48
C PHE A 180 9.28 -39.48 10.92
N ALA A 181 9.50 -38.18 10.69
CA ALA A 181 10.69 -37.47 11.18
C ALA A 181 10.77 -37.52 12.72
N VAL A 182 9.66 -37.28 13.40
CA VAL A 182 9.56 -37.39 14.87
C VAL A 182 9.86 -38.81 15.34
N ILE A 183 9.27 -39.84 14.70
CA ILE A 183 9.51 -41.25 15.04
C ILE A 183 11.00 -41.61 14.84
N VAL A 184 11.60 -41.22 13.72
CA VAL A 184 13.02 -41.48 13.44
C VAL A 184 13.92 -40.74 14.43
N SER A 185 13.62 -39.47 14.76
CA SER A 185 14.35 -38.72 15.79
C SER A 185 14.29 -39.39 17.16
N VAL A 186 13.12 -39.92 17.54
CA VAL A 186 12.93 -40.63 18.82
C VAL A 186 13.68 -41.96 18.83
N ILE A 187 13.62 -42.75 17.76
CA ILE A 187 14.26 -44.06 17.68
C ILE A 187 15.79 -43.96 17.64
N PHE A 188 16.33 -43.00 16.89
CA PHE A 188 17.78 -42.88 16.66
C PHE A 188 18.46 -41.82 17.53
N GLY A 189 17.74 -41.15 18.43
CA GLY A 189 18.29 -40.13 19.33
C GLY A 189 18.81 -38.88 18.61
N MET A 190 18.43 -38.64 17.36
CA MET A 190 18.88 -37.50 16.57
C MET A 190 17.96 -36.29 16.79
N ARG A 191 18.39 -35.36 17.67
CA ARG A 191 17.60 -34.18 18.05
C ARG A 191 17.50 -33.10 16.96
N ASP A 192 18.50 -32.99 16.07
CA ASP A 192 18.61 -31.86 15.12
C ASP A 192 18.78 -32.25 13.62
N ALA A 193 18.82 -33.55 13.26
CA ALA A 193 19.28 -33.97 11.92
C ALA A 193 18.19 -34.45 10.94
N THR A 194 16.93 -34.57 11.35
CA THR A 194 15.86 -35.13 10.49
C THR A 194 15.05 -34.00 9.85
N ASN A 195 15.57 -33.40 8.78
CA ASN A 195 14.76 -32.45 7.99
C ASN A 195 13.52 -33.19 7.43
N PRO A 196 12.29 -32.84 7.85
CA PRO A 196 11.06 -33.50 7.39
C PRO A 196 10.90 -33.45 5.87
N GLY A 197 11.56 -32.50 5.19
CA GLY A 197 11.56 -32.35 3.75
C GLY A 197 12.06 -33.61 3.00
N TRP A 198 13.04 -34.34 3.53
CA TRP A 198 13.54 -35.57 2.88
C TRP A 198 12.49 -36.68 2.85
N PHE A 199 11.75 -36.86 3.96
CA PHE A 199 10.65 -37.81 4.02
C PHE A 199 9.48 -37.36 3.13
N GLY A 200 9.19 -36.06 3.12
CA GLY A 200 8.23 -35.46 2.19
C GLY A 200 8.56 -35.82 0.73
N ALA A 201 9.80 -35.56 0.31
CA ALA A 201 10.28 -35.90 -1.04
C ALA A 201 10.15 -37.41 -1.35
N GLY A 202 10.48 -38.28 -0.39
CA GLY A 202 10.30 -39.73 -0.51
C GLY A 202 8.84 -40.14 -0.71
N PHE A 203 7.91 -39.56 0.06
CA PHE A 203 6.48 -39.79 -0.14
C PHE A 203 6.01 -39.30 -1.51
N PHE A 204 6.42 -38.11 -1.94
CA PHE A 204 6.08 -37.61 -3.28
C PHE A 204 6.60 -38.53 -4.39
N ALA A 205 7.82 -39.03 -4.30
CA ALA A 205 8.41 -39.94 -5.29
C ALA A 205 7.62 -41.25 -5.45
N LEU A 206 7.09 -41.82 -4.34
CA LEU A 206 6.32 -43.07 -4.37
C LEU A 206 4.89 -42.91 -4.91
N THR A 207 4.36 -41.69 -4.93
CA THR A 207 2.94 -41.46 -5.23
C THR A 207 2.61 -41.40 -6.70
N ALA A 208 3.49 -40.85 -7.52
CA ALA A 208 3.31 -40.86 -8.98
C ALA A 208 3.16 -42.28 -9.55
N PRO A 209 4.00 -43.28 -9.21
CA PRO A 209 3.80 -44.65 -9.67
C PRO A 209 2.55 -45.30 -9.05
N ALA A 210 2.25 -45.06 -7.78
CA ALA A 210 1.04 -45.58 -7.14
C ALA A 210 -0.25 -45.07 -7.83
N ALA A 211 -0.32 -43.78 -8.14
CA ALA A 211 -1.45 -43.16 -8.85
C ALA A 211 -1.66 -43.76 -10.25
N LEU A 212 -0.58 -44.06 -10.99
CA LEU A 212 -0.67 -44.74 -12.29
C LEU A 212 -1.16 -46.18 -12.15
N VAL A 213 -0.69 -46.93 -11.15
CA VAL A 213 -1.16 -48.29 -10.89
C VAL A 213 -2.65 -48.27 -10.55
N VAL A 214 -3.09 -47.39 -9.65
CA VAL A 214 -4.51 -47.26 -9.28
C VAL A 214 -5.35 -46.84 -10.49
N SER A 215 -4.90 -45.88 -11.30
CA SER A 215 -5.55 -45.49 -12.56
C SER A 215 -5.79 -46.70 -13.46
N ALA A 216 -4.76 -47.52 -13.69
CA ALA A 216 -4.85 -48.71 -14.51
C ALA A 216 -5.83 -49.75 -13.93
N LEU A 217 -5.81 -49.96 -12.61
CA LEU A 217 -6.69 -50.90 -11.91
C LEU A 217 -8.17 -50.48 -11.99
N VAL A 218 -8.44 -49.19 -11.78
CA VAL A 218 -9.79 -48.62 -11.82
C VAL A 218 -10.34 -48.66 -13.25
N PHE A 219 -9.55 -48.21 -14.23
CA PHE A 219 -9.97 -48.20 -15.63
C PHE A 219 -10.24 -49.59 -16.19
N THR A 220 -9.47 -50.60 -15.75
CA THR A 220 -9.64 -52.01 -16.14
C THR A 220 -10.64 -52.79 -15.28
N ARG A 221 -11.27 -52.15 -14.28
CA ARG A 221 -12.28 -52.80 -13.42
C ARG A 221 -13.46 -53.35 -14.21
N LEU A 222 -13.86 -52.66 -15.29
CA LEU A 222 -14.95 -53.10 -16.18
C LEU A 222 -14.60 -54.39 -16.94
N ASP A 223 -13.33 -54.58 -17.35
CA ASP A 223 -12.86 -55.82 -17.97
C ASP A 223 -12.90 -56.99 -16.96
N ARG A 224 -12.72 -56.71 -15.66
CA ARG A 224 -12.82 -57.70 -14.58
C ARG A 224 -14.27 -58.05 -14.23
N SER A 225 -15.19 -57.08 -14.31
CA SER A 225 -16.62 -57.32 -14.06
C SER A 225 -17.33 -58.00 -15.24
N ARG A 226 -16.81 -57.89 -16.47
CA ARG A 226 -17.32 -58.63 -17.66
C ARG A 226 -17.24 -60.16 -17.52
N LEU A 227 -16.51 -60.69 -16.53
CA LEU A 227 -16.45 -62.12 -16.18
C LEU A 227 -17.50 -62.56 -15.14
N ARG A 228 -18.37 -61.67 -14.64
CA ARG A 228 -19.44 -62.01 -13.67
C ARG A 228 -20.75 -61.26 -14.00
N ALA A 229 -21.64 -62.00 -14.69
CA ALA A 229 -23.09 -61.81 -14.83
C ALA A 229 -23.68 -60.63 -15.67
N ALA A 230 -24.91 -60.92 -16.12
CA ALA A 230 -25.75 -60.34 -17.17
C ALA A 230 -26.51 -59.03 -16.75
N PRO A 231 -27.22 -58.36 -17.68
CA PRO A 231 -27.56 -56.94 -17.59
C PRO A 231 -28.94 -56.66 -16.98
N GLU A 232 -29.06 -55.54 -16.27
CA GLU A 232 -30.34 -55.05 -15.73
C GLU A 232 -30.73 -53.72 -16.41
N SER A 233 -31.93 -53.70 -16.98
CA SER A 233 -32.53 -52.59 -17.71
C SER A 233 -33.16 -51.56 -16.75
N LEU A 234 -32.72 -50.31 -16.79
CA LEU A 234 -33.37 -49.19 -16.09
C LEU A 234 -34.19 -48.33 -17.06
N ARG A 235 -35.52 -48.44 -16.96
CA ARG A 235 -36.48 -47.49 -17.56
C ARG A 235 -36.59 -46.26 -16.66
N VAL A 236 -36.35 -45.08 -17.20
CA VAL A 236 -36.60 -43.79 -16.54
C VAL A 236 -37.98 -43.27 -16.96
N PRO A 237 -38.90 -42.93 -16.03
CA PRO A 237 -40.19 -42.37 -16.39
C PRO A 237 -40.05 -40.90 -16.79
N ARG A 238 -40.49 -40.56 -18.01
CA ARG A 238 -40.68 -39.17 -18.46
C ARG A 238 -41.99 -38.64 -17.89
N ARG A 239 -41.91 -37.74 -16.90
CA ARG A 239 -43.04 -36.84 -16.58
C ARG A 239 -42.85 -35.52 -17.33
N PRO A 240 -43.86 -35.02 -18.06
CA PRO A 240 -43.82 -33.67 -18.60
C PRO A 240 -43.97 -32.69 -17.43
N LEU A 241 -42.92 -31.93 -17.16
CA LEU A 241 -42.90 -30.98 -16.06
C LEU A 241 -43.02 -29.57 -16.63
N ASN A 242 -44.01 -28.83 -16.16
CA ASN A 242 -44.09 -27.39 -16.40
C ASN A 242 -42.93 -26.71 -15.66
N ALA A 243 -42.07 -26.02 -16.42
CA ALA A 243 -40.82 -25.46 -15.91
C ALA A 243 -41.06 -24.25 -14.98
N SER A 244 -41.25 -24.52 -13.69
CA SER A 244 -41.16 -23.53 -12.62
C SER A 244 -39.70 -23.12 -12.37
N TRP A 245 -39.47 -21.88 -11.89
CA TRP A 245 -38.14 -21.38 -11.52
C TRP A 245 -37.41 -22.30 -10.53
N SER A 246 -38.14 -22.87 -9.58
CA SER A 246 -37.59 -23.82 -8.59
C SER A 246 -37.06 -25.10 -9.22
N MET A 247 -37.70 -25.57 -10.29
CA MET A 247 -37.29 -26.77 -11.01
C MET A 247 -36.04 -26.53 -11.86
N LEU A 248 -35.97 -25.38 -12.54
CA LEU A 248 -34.76 -24.98 -13.28
C LEU A 248 -33.58 -24.81 -12.32
N PHE A 249 -33.81 -24.21 -11.15
CA PHE A 249 -32.79 -24.08 -10.11
C PHE A 249 -32.33 -25.44 -9.60
N TRP A 250 -33.27 -26.34 -9.24
CA TRP A 250 -32.95 -27.68 -8.76
C TRP A 250 -32.17 -28.50 -9.78
N LEU A 251 -32.59 -28.48 -11.05
CA LEU A 251 -31.89 -29.17 -12.14
C LEU A 251 -30.48 -28.62 -12.33
N THR A 252 -30.34 -27.28 -12.38
CA THR A 252 -29.04 -26.62 -12.54
C THR A 252 -28.11 -26.91 -11.36
N TRP A 253 -28.63 -26.87 -10.13
CA TRP A 253 -27.88 -27.20 -8.93
C TRP A 253 -27.42 -28.66 -8.93
N ARG A 254 -28.30 -29.59 -9.32
CA ARG A 254 -27.97 -31.02 -9.41
C ARG A 254 -26.85 -31.26 -10.44
N GLN A 255 -26.86 -30.56 -11.57
CA GLN A 255 -25.79 -30.60 -12.57
C GLN A 255 -24.49 -29.99 -12.02
N ALA A 256 -24.58 -28.85 -11.34
CA ALA A 256 -23.42 -28.15 -10.79
C ALA A 256 -22.76 -28.87 -9.59
N ARG A 257 -23.51 -29.67 -8.81
CA ARG A 257 -23.04 -30.23 -7.52
C ARG A 257 -21.67 -30.90 -7.58
N GLY A 258 -21.40 -31.73 -8.59
CA GLY A 258 -20.11 -32.41 -8.73
C GLY A 258 -18.96 -31.42 -8.97
N PHE A 259 -19.19 -30.43 -9.83
CA PHE A 259 -18.25 -29.34 -10.05
C PHE A 259 -18.07 -28.47 -8.80
N THR A 260 -19.16 -28.12 -8.09
CA THR A 260 -19.12 -27.31 -6.88
C THR A 260 -18.25 -27.94 -5.80
N VAL A 261 -18.35 -29.26 -5.59
CA VAL A 261 -17.51 -29.96 -4.61
C VAL A 261 -16.03 -29.93 -5.02
N GLY A 262 -15.73 -30.20 -6.29
CA GLY A 262 -14.36 -30.11 -6.80
C GLY A 262 -13.77 -28.70 -6.71
N LEU A 263 -14.57 -27.68 -7.04
CA LEU A 263 -14.18 -26.28 -6.94
C LEU A 263 -14.01 -25.83 -5.49
N ALA A 264 -14.87 -26.25 -4.57
CA ALA A 264 -14.75 -25.90 -3.16
C ALA A 264 -13.44 -26.43 -2.55
N ALA A 265 -13.06 -27.67 -2.88
CA ALA A 265 -11.78 -28.23 -2.47
C ALA A 265 -10.59 -27.48 -3.10
N PHE A 266 -10.68 -27.14 -4.39
CA PHE A 266 -9.67 -26.35 -5.09
C PHE A 266 -9.55 -24.91 -4.54
N ALA A 267 -10.67 -24.28 -4.20
CA ALA A 267 -10.70 -22.94 -3.61
C ALA A 267 -10.09 -22.91 -2.21
N LEU A 268 -10.40 -23.90 -1.37
CA LEU A 268 -9.79 -24.04 -0.04
C LEU A 268 -8.27 -24.23 -0.16
N PHE A 269 -7.82 -25.03 -1.13
CA PHE A 269 -6.38 -25.13 -1.42
C PHE A 269 -5.75 -23.80 -1.79
N LEU A 270 -6.33 -23.10 -2.77
CA LEU A 270 -5.86 -21.78 -3.16
C LEU A 270 -5.82 -20.83 -1.97
N GLY A 271 -6.78 -20.93 -1.05
CA GLY A 271 -6.80 -20.16 0.19
C GLY A 271 -5.61 -20.39 1.11
N PHE A 272 -5.09 -21.62 1.19
CA PHE A 272 -3.86 -21.89 1.93
C PHE A 272 -2.62 -21.37 1.20
N ILE A 273 -2.58 -21.41 -0.13
CA ILE A 273 -1.47 -20.80 -0.90
C ILE A 273 -1.50 -19.28 -0.73
N THR A 274 -2.68 -18.64 -0.73
CA THR A 274 -2.81 -17.20 -0.53
C THR A 274 -2.34 -16.72 0.85
N LEU A 275 -2.06 -17.61 1.80
CA LEU A 275 -1.39 -17.22 3.06
C LEU A 275 0.07 -16.82 2.87
N LEU A 276 0.72 -17.27 1.79
CA LEU A 276 2.11 -16.94 1.51
C LEU A 276 2.24 -15.49 1.04
N GLU A 277 1.44 -15.11 0.04
CA GLU A 277 1.46 -13.79 -0.60
C GLU A 277 0.05 -13.37 -1.02
N ALA A 278 -0.77 -12.99 -0.03
CA ALA A 278 -2.20 -12.80 -0.21
C ALA A 278 -2.54 -11.75 -1.28
N VAL A 279 -1.81 -10.63 -1.32
CA VAL A 279 -2.04 -9.54 -2.29
C VAL A 279 -1.80 -9.97 -3.72
N LEU A 280 -0.73 -10.73 -3.97
CA LEU A 280 -0.35 -11.15 -5.32
C LEU A 280 -1.19 -12.33 -5.80
N LEU A 281 -1.48 -13.28 -4.90
CA LEU A 281 -2.13 -14.53 -5.26
C LEU A 281 -3.66 -14.41 -5.35
N TRP A 282 -4.27 -13.49 -4.59
CA TRP A 282 -5.71 -13.28 -4.61
C TRP A 282 -6.26 -12.92 -6.01
N PRO A 283 -5.68 -11.94 -6.74
CA PRO A 283 -6.04 -11.65 -8.12
C PRO A 283 -6.08 -12.90 -9.01
N ALA A 284 -5.00 -13.68 -9.00
CA ALA A 284 -4.87 -14.86 -9.84
C ALA A 284 -5.89 -15.95 -9.44
N ALA A 285 -6.02 -16.24 -8.14
CA ALA A 285 -6.90 -17.26 -7.61
C ALA A 285 -8.37 -16.99 -7.96
N THR A 286 -8.85 -15.78 -7.69
CA THR A 286 -10.25 -15.41 -7.92
C THR A 286 -10.58 -15.21 -9.40
N LEU A 287 -9.62 -14.74 -10.22
CA LEU A 287 -9.75 -14.73 -11.68
C LEU A 287 -9.95 -16.14 -12.24
N ILE A 288 -9.13 -17.10 -11.81
CA ILE A 288 -9.24 -18.52 -12.23
C ILE A 288 -10.59 -19.11 -11.79
N VAL A 289 -10.99 -18.91 -10.53
CA VAL A 289 -12.31 -19.35 -10.02
C VAL A 289 -13.44 -18.78 -10.88
N GLY A 290 -13.38 -17.47 -11.20
CA GLY A 290 -14.32 -16.81 -12.09
C GLY A 290 -14.38 -17.48 -13.45
N VAL A 291 -13.23 -17.63 -14.12
CA VAL A 291 -13.12 -18.27 -15.44
C VAL A 291 -13.70 -19.67 -15.45
N LEU A 292 -13.37 -20.50 -14.47
CA LEU A 292 -13.86 -21.88 -14.37
C LEU A 292 -15.37 -21.93 -14.19
N CYS A 293 -15.93 -21.11 -13.29
CA CYS A 293 -17.37 -21.02 -13.07
C CYS A 293 -18.11 -20.52 -14.30
N GLY A 294 -17.57 -19.52 -15.00
CA GLY A 294 -18.16 -18.97 -16.21
C GLY A 294 -18.09 -19.95 -17.39
N ALA A 295 -16.92 -20.51 -17.67
CA ALA A 295 -16.70 -21.42 -18.80
C ALA A 295 -17.51 -22.72 -18.68
N THR A 296 -17.75 -23.18 -17.45
CA THR A 296 -18.57 -24.38 -17.18
C THR A 296 -20.06 -24.11 -17.06
N ALA A 297 -20.51 -22.84 -17.11
CA ALA A 297 -21.91 -22.51 -16.88
C ALA A 297 -22.88 -23.19 -17.87
N PHE A 298 -22.42 -23.45 -19.08
CA PHE A 298 -23.18 -24.11 -20.15
C PHE A 298 -22.56 -25.43 -20.62
N ALA A 299 -21.48 -25.92 -19.98
CA ALA A 299 -20.77 -27.12 -20.43
C ALA A 299 -21.66 -28.38 -20.41
N ASP A 300 -22.53 -28.50 -19.41
CA ASP A 300 -23.46 -29.63 -19.26
C ASP A 300 -24.46 -29.75 -20.43
N GLU A 301 -24.70 -28.67 -21.18
CA GLU A 301 -25.61 -28.65 -22.34
C GLU A 301 -24.89 -28.90 -23.67
N GLN A 302 -23.56 -28.90 -23.65
CA GLN A 302 -22.73 -29.24 -24.81
C GLN A 302 -22.50 -30.75 -24.92
N GLN A 303 -22.81 -31.51 -23.86
CA GLN A 303 -22.58 -32.95 -23.74
C GLN A 303 -23.89 -33.73 -24.03
N GLY A 304 -23.99 -34.35 -25.22
CA GLY A 304 -25.07 -35.28 -25.59
C GLY A 304 -25.58 -35.17 -27.04
N SER A 305 -26.20 -36.24 -27.56
CA SER A 305 -26.83 -36.30 -28.90
C SER A 305 -28.13 -35.49 -29.01
N TYR A 306 -28.68 -35.06 -27.87
CA TYR A 306 -29.83 -34.16 -27.78
C TYR A 306 -29.45 -33.00 -26.86
N ARG A 307 -29.70 -31.76 -27.30
CA ARG A 307 -29.52 -30.57 -26.46
C ARG A 307 -30.72 -30.51 -25.53
N PHE A 308 -30.63 -31.22 -24.41
CA PHE A 308 -31.75 -31.54 -23.52
C PHE A 308 -32.65 -30.33 -23.24
N LEU A 309 -32.11 -29.14 -23.01
CA LEU A 309 -32.91 -27.94 -22.72
C LEU A 309 -33.30 -27.10 -23.96
N GLY A 310 -32.53 -27.15 -25.03
CA GLY A 310 -32.84 -26.48 -26.31
C GLY A 310 -33.96 -27.19 -27.07
N ASP A 311 -33.94 -28.52 -27.05
CA ASP A 311 -34.94 -29.37 -27.71
C ASP A 311 -36.27 -29.39 -26.95
N GLN A 312 -36.25 -29.09 -25.64
CA GLN A 312 -37.44 -29.03 -24.77
C GLN A 312 -38.20 -27.69 -24.83
N ARG A 313 -37.82 -26.77 -25.73
CA ARG A 313 -38.46 -25.44 -25.90
C ARG A 313 -38.58 -24.62 -24.61
N LEU A 314 -37.63 -24.79 -23.68
CA LEU A 314 -37.62 -24.03 -22.43
C LEU A 314 -37.36 -22.53 -22.69
N PRO A 315 -37.90 -21.62 -21.84
CA PRO A 315 -37.67 -20.19 -21.99
C PRO A 315 -36.18 -19.86 -21.77
N LEU A 316 -35.43 -19.74 -22.87
CA LEU A 316 -33.96 -19.54 -22.88
C LEU A 316 -33.49 -18.37 -22.00
N GLY A 317 -34.31 -17.33 -21.85
CA GLY A 317 -34.01 -16.20 -20.97
C GLY A 317 -34.00 -16.60 -19.49
N ARG A 318 -35.02 -17.32 -19.01
CA ARG A 318 -35.09 -17.80 -17.62
C ARG A 318 -33.98 -18.82 -17.35
N LEU A 319 -33.74 -19.70 -18.31
CA LEU A 319 -32.66 -20.68 -18.22
C LEU A 319 -31.30 -20.00 -18.06
N TRP A 320 -31.00 -18.99 -18.89
CA TRP A 320 -29.76 -18.23 -18.79
C TRP A 320 -29.61 -17.58 -17.41
N VAL A 321 -30.65 -16.90 -16.91
CA VAL A 321 -30.60 -16.25 -15.58
C VAL A 321 -30.31 -17.27 -14.47
N VAL A 322 -30.99 -18.42 -14.48
CA VAL A 322 -30.79 -19.45 -13.45
C VAL A 322 -29.39 -20.06 -13.55
N LYS A 323 -28.91 -20.40 -14.75
CA LYS A 323 -27.58 -21.03 -14.92
C LYS A 323 -26.45 -20.07 -14.55
N VAL A 324 -26.49 -18.84 -15.06
CA VAL A 324 -25.50 -17.81 -14.73
C VAL A 324 -25.58 -17.47 -13.25
N GLY A 325 -26.77 -17.30 -12.68
CA GLY A 325 -26.95 -16.99 -11.25
C GLY A 325 -26.42 -18.08 -10.32
N VAL A 326 -26.75 -19.35 -10.58
CA VAL A 326 -26.24 -20.48 -9.78
C VAL A 326 -24.71 -20.58 -9.86
N ARG A 327 -24.13 -20.44 -11.06
CA ARG A 327 -22.68 -20.54 -11.26
C ARG A 327 -21.92 -19.35 -10.67
N PHE A 328 -22.51 -18.15 -10.74
CA PHE A 328 -21.97 -16.98 -10.06
C PHE A 328 -22.01 -17.14 -8.54
N GLY A 329 -23.12 -17.63 -7.98
CA GLY A 329 -23.21 -17.95 -6.55
C GLY A 329 -22.14 -18.96 -6.11
N VAL A 330 -21.90 -20.01 -6.91
CA VAL A 330 -20.80 -20.95 -6.67
C VAL A 330 -19.43 -20.26 -6.74
N ALA A 331 -19.21 -19.34 -7.68
CA ALA A 331 -17.97 -18.56 -7.78
C ALA A 331 -17.73 -17.67 -6.55
N VAL A 332 -18.77 -17.00 -6.04
CA VAL A 332 -18.70 -16.18 -4.82
C VAL A 332 -18.37 -17.03 -3.60
N VAL A 333 -19.05 -18.17 -3.41
CA VAL A 333 -18.74 -19.10 -2.31
C VAL A 333 -17.30 -19.62 -2.42
N ALA A 334 -16.84 -19.96 -3.62
CA ALA A 334 -15.46 -20.37 -3.85
C ALA A 334 -14.47 -19.24 -3.51
N ALA A 335 -14.73 -17.99 -3.92
CA ALA A 335 -13.88 -16.85 -3.54
C ALA A 335 -13.83 -16.62 -2.02
N LEU A 336 -14.96 -16.80 -1.32
CA LEU A 336 -14.99 -16.75 0.15
C LEU A 336 -14.19 -17.89 0.78
N LEU A 337 -14.20 -19.10 0.19
CA LEU A 337 -13.35 -20.21 0.63
C LEU A 337 -11.87 -19.96 0.40
N VAL A 338 -11.50 -19.27 -0.69
CA VAL A 338 -10.11 -18.79 -0.89
C VAL A 338 -9.74 -17.78 0.21
N LEU A 339 -10.65 -16.86 0.56
CA LEU A 339 -10.37 -15.84 1.57
C LEU A 339 -10.32 -16.40 3.01
N ALA A 340 -11.01 -17.52 3.26
CA ALA A 340 -11.25 -18.01 4.62
C ALA A 340 -9.99 -18.24 5.46
N PRO A 341 -8.90 -18.88 4.97
CA PRO A 341 -7.70 -19.08 5.77
C PRO A 341 -7.05 -17.76 6.21
N SER A 342 -6.89 -16.81 5.29
CA SER A 342 -6.35 -15.48 5.59
C SER A 342 -7.25 -14.68 6.53
N PHE A 343 -8.57 -14.79 6.36
CA PHE A 343 -9.56 -14.17 7.25
C PHE A 343 -9.47 -14.74 8.68
N ILE A 344 -9.37 -16.06 8.82
CA ILE A 344 -9.21 -16.72 10.12
C ILE A 344 -7.87 -16.34 10.76
N GLY A 345 -6.79 -16.30 9.97
CA GLY A 345 -5.47 -15.86 10.43
C GLY A 345 -5.49 -14.42 10.95
N ALA A 346 -6.14 -13.50 10.23
CA ALA A 346 -6.34 -12.14 10.70
C ALA A 346 -7.17 -12.09 11.99
N LEU A 347 -8.28 -12.83 12.06
CA LEU A 347 -9.12 -12.90 13.26
C LEU A 347 -8.37 -13.42 14.49
N ALA A 348 -7.47 -14.39 14.29
CA ALA A 348 -6.63 -14.95 15.36
C ALA A 348 -5.53 -14.01 15.83
N ASN A 349 -5.00 -13.15 14.94
CA ASN A 349 -3.91 -12.21 15.22
C ASN A 349 -4.37 -10.83 15.70
N ILE A 350 -5.67 -10.54 15.69
CA ILE A 350 -6.17 -9.29 16.26
C ILE A 350 -6.03 -9.36 17.79
N SER A 351 -5.02 -8.67 18.33
CA SER A 351 -4.86 -8.47 19.76
C SER A 351 -6.06 -7.69 20.33
N SER A 352 -6.36 -7.90 21.62
CA SER A 352 -7.41 -7.16 22.32
C SER A 352 -7.19 -5.64 22.36
N SER A 353 -5.94 -5.16 22.21
CA SER A 353 -5.64 -3.72 22.19
C SER A 353 -6.08 -3.03 20.90
N ARG A 354 -6.08 -3.72 19.75
CA ARG A 354 -6.38 -3.14 18.44
C ARG A 354 -7.89 -2.93 18.20
N TRP A 355 -8.76 -3.58 18.99
CA TRP A 355 -10.22 -3.34 18.99
C TRP A 355 -10.62 -1.98 19.55
N ASN A 356 -9.77 -1.36 20.39
CA ASN A 356 -10.07 -0.11 21.09
C ASN A 356 -9.63 1.15 20.34
N SER A 357 -8.90 1.01 19.23
CA SER A 357 -8.53 2.13 18.36
C SER A 357 -9.55 2.21 17.22
N PRO A 358 -10.43 3.23 17.18
CA PRO A 358 -11.50 3.36 16.18
C PRO A 358 -10.97 3.82 14.81
N GLU A 359 -9.82 3.32 14.40
CA GLU A 359 -9.20 3.65 13.13
C GLU A 359 -9.79 2.72 12.06
N GLY A 360 -10.77 3.24 11.33
CA GLY A 360 -11.25 2.81 10.00
C GLY A 360 -11.62 1.32 9.73
N PRO A 361 -12.72 1.04 9.00
CA PRO A 361 -13.07 -0.33 8.56
C PRO A 361 -12.02 -1.00 7.64
N TYR A 362 -10.99 -0.27 7.19
CA TYR A 362 -10.00 -0.71 6.20
C TYR A 362 -8.79 -1.45 6.81
N HIS A 363 -8.49 -1.27 8.11
CA HIS A 363 -7.36 -1.96 8.76
C HIS A 363 -7.57 -3.47 8.90
N PHE A 364 -8.83 -3.92 8.97
CA PHE A 364 -9.14 -5.36 8.97
C PHE A 364 -8.70 -6.02 7.66
N PHE A 365 -8.96 -5.39 6.52
CA PHE A 365 -8.55 -5.93 5.22
C PHE A 365 -7.04 -5.92 5.05
N ALA A 366 -6.35 -4.91 5.58
CA ALA A 366 -4.90 -4.92 5.64
C ALA A 366 -4.37 -6.10 6.45
N ALA A 367 -4.99 -6.45 7.59
CA ALA A 367 -4.62 -7.66 8.33
C ALA A 367 -4.88 -8.96 7.55
N VAL A 368 -6.01 -9.05 6.82
CA VAL A 368 -6.37 -10.22 6.00
C VAL A 368 -5.37 -10.47 4.88
N PHE A 369 -4.97 -9.43 4.16
CA PHE A 369 -3.98 -9.56 3.08
C PHE A 369 -2.54 -9.30 3.55
N GLN A 370 -2.40 -9.02 4.83
CA GLN A 370 -1.19 -8.55 5.50
C GLN A 370 -0.58 -7.26 4.90
N SER A 371 -1.32 -6.50 4.09
CA SER A 371 -0.80 -5.43 3.24
C SER A 371 -1.35 -4.06 3.56
N ASN A 372 -0.48 -3.06 3.59
CA ASN A 372 -0.85 -1.69 3.95
C ASN A 372 -1.43 -0.92 2.76
N ILE A 373 -1.22 -1.38 1.52
CA ILE A 373 -1.86 -0.82 0.31
C ILE A 373 -3.40 -0.84 0.41
N LEU A 374 -3.98 -1.85 1.07
CA LEU A 374 -5.44 -2.01 1.16
C LEU A 374 -6.12 -1.13 2.23
N VAL A 375 -5.35 -0.40 3.05
CA VAL A 375 -5.92 0.53 4.03
C VAL A 375 -6.46 1.77 3.32
N ASP A 376 -5.61 2.40 2.50
CA ASP A 376 -5.88 3.76 2.00
C ASP A 376 -5.82 3.91 0.49
N LEU A 377 -5.00 3.11 -0.21
CA LEU A 377 -4.82 3.28 -1.66
C LEU A 377 -5.89 2.54 -2.44
N CYS A 378 -6.14 1.27 -2.08
CA CYS A 378 -6.93 0.38 -2.89
C CYS A 378 -8.29 0.07 -2.25
N PRO A 379 -9.42 0.49 -2.86
CA PRO A 379 -10.75 0.20 -2.33
C PRO A 379 -10.97 -1.32 -2.19
N PRO A 380 -11.13 -1.88 -0.97
CA PRO A 380 -11.11 -3.33 -0.78
C PRO A 380 -12.23 -4.03 -1.55
N GLY A 381 -13.40 -3.41 -1.65
CA GLY A 381 -14.52 -3.95 -2.42
C GLY A 381 -14.17 -4.19 -3.89
N LEU A 382 -13.43 -3.26 -4.53
CA LEU A 382 -12.98 -3.42 -5.91
C LEU A 382 -11.90 -4.49 -6.01
N PHE A 383 -10.91 -4.47 -5.13
CA PHE A 383 -9.86 -5.48 -5.08
C PHE A 383 -10.40 -6.90 -4.94
N LEU A 384 -11.41 -7.08 -4.08
CA LEU A 384 -12.03 -8.38 -3.81
C LEU A 384 -12.85 -8.91 -4.99
N THR A 385 -13.50 -8.03 -5.75
CA THR A 385 -14.53 -8.44 -6.73
C THR A 385 -14.11 -8.30 -8.19
N LEU A 386 -13.16 -7.41 -8.51
CA LEU A 386 -12.65 -7.14 -9.86
C LEU A 386 -12.32 -8.45 -10.61
N TRP A 387 -11.41 -9.22 -10.06
CA TRP A 387 -10.85 -10.41 -10.70
C TRP A 387 -11.89 -11.50 -10.93
N LEU A 388 -12.71 -11.78 -9.90
CA LEU A 388 -13.78 -12.77 -9.97
C LEU A 388 -14.79 -12.43 -11.08
N VAL A 389 -15.21 -11.16 -11.16
CA VAL A 389 -16.23 -10.70 -12.11
C VAL A 389 -15.71 -10.67 -13.54
N TYR A 390 -14.46 -10.24 -13.75
CA TYR A 390 -13.79 -10.31 -15.06
C TYR A 390 -13.65 -11.76 -15.53
N GLY A 391 -13.14 -12.65 -14.66
CA GLY A 391 -12.99 -14.06 -14.98
C GLY A 391 -14.34 -14.72 -15.31
N PHE A 392 -15.36 -14.47 -14.49
CA PHE A 392 -16.69 -15.05 -14.66
C PHE A 392 -17.38 -14.59 -15.95
N SER A 393 -17.38 -13.29 -16.23
CA SER A 393 -18.02 -12.74 -17.42
C SER A 393 -17.34 -13.20 -18.72
N ALA A 394 -16.01 -13.20 -18.78
CA ALA A 394 -15.26 -13.74 -19.91
C ALA A 394 -15.48 -15.26 -20.05
N GLY A 395 -15.43 -16.00 -18.95
CA GLY A 395 -15.71 -17.44 -18.92
C GLY A 395 -17.09 -17.76 -19.51
N CYS A 396 -18.14 -17.04 -19.09
CA CYS A 396 -19.50 -17.22 -19.62
C CYS A 396 -19.57 -17.00 -21.13
N LEU A 397 -18.87 -15.98 -21.66
CA LEU A 397 -18.89 -15.68 -23.10
C LEU A 397 -18.15 -16.76 -23.88
N TYR A 398 -16.92 -17.08 -23.51
CA TYR A 398 -16.11 -18.05 -24.22
C TYR A 398 -16.63 -19.49 -24.07
N GLY A 399 -17.28 -19.81 -22.94
CA GLY A 399 -17.99 -21.08 -22.74
C GLY A 399 -19.15 -21.28 -23.73
N LEU A 400 -19.73 -20.20 -24.26
CA LEU A 400 -20.70 -20.28 -25.36
C LEU A 400 -20.03 -20.31 -26.73
N LEU A 401 -18.94 -19.57 -26.92
CA LEU A 401 -18.27 -19.49 -28.23
C LEU A 401 -17.54 -20.78 -28.62
N PHE A 402 -16.89 -21.43 -27.65
CA PHE A 402 -16.15 -22.66 -27.87
C PHE A 402 -16.96 -23.89 -27.46
N ARG A 403 -16.85 -24.96 -28.25
CA ARG A 403 -17.45 -26.27 -27.96
C ARG A 403 -16.63 -27.10 -26.97
N HIS A 404 -15.36 -26.76 -26.77
CA HIS A 404 -14.48 -27.44 -25.83
C HIS A 404 -14.25 -26.52 -24.63
N GLY A 405 -14.61 -27.00 -23.44
CA GLY A 405 -14.51 -26.22 -22.20
C GLY A 405 -13.08 -25.76 -21.89
N LEU A 406 -12.07 -26.56 -22.23
CA LEU A 406 -10.66 -26.17 -22.07
C LEU A 406 -10.27 -24.97 -22.94
N ALA A 407 -10.64 -24.99 -24.23
CA ALA A 407 -10.38 -23.86 -25.11
C ALA A 407 -11.09 -22.59 -24.60
N ALA A 408 -12.35 -22.73 -24.18
CA ALA A 408 -13.09 -21.63 -23.56
C ALA A 408 -12.35 -21.03 -22.35
N GLY A 409 -11.86 -21.88 -21.44
CA GLY A 409 -11.13 -21.45 -20.26
C GLY A 409 -9.83 -20.70 -20.59
N VAL A 410 -9.04 -21.19 -21.54
CA VAL A 410 -7.77 -20.54 -21.92
C VAL A 410 -7.99 -19.18 -22.55
N PHE A 411 -8.91 -19.07 -23.53
CA PHE A 411 -9.22 -17.78 -24.17
C PHE A 411 -9.87 -16.81 -23.18
N ALA A 412 -10.72 -17.29 -22.28
CA ALA A 412 -11.28 -16.48 -21.21
C ALA A 412 -10.20 -15.94 -20.29
N LEU A 413 -9.30 -16.80 -19.79
CA LEU A 413 -8.22 -16.42 -18.90
C LEU A 413 -7.32 -15.36 -19.53
N PHE A 414 -6.87 -15.57 -20.77
CA PHE A 414 -6.04 -14.59 -21.48
C PHE A 414 -6.75 -13.23 -21.59
N THR A 415 -8.00 -13.23 -22.04
CA THR A 415 -8.76 -12.00 -22.28
C THR A 415 -9.06 -11.25 -20.98
N CYS A 416 -9.50 -11.95 -19.94
CA CYS A 416 -9.80 -11.32 -18.65
C CYS A 416 -8.54 -10.88 -17.91
N SER A 417 -7.42 -11.60 -18.02
CA SER A 417 -6.14 -11.18 -17.44
C SER A 417 -5.68 -9.85 -18.04
N VAL A 418 -5.67 -9.73 -19.38
CA VAL A 418 -5.28 -8.48 -20.05
C VAL A 418 -6.24 -7.35 -19.68
N ALA A 419 -7.55 -7.59 -19.74
CA ALA A 419 -8.54 -6.56 -19.46
C ALA A 419 -8.55 -6.11 -17.99
N ALA A 420 -8.32 -7.02 -17.04
CA ALA A 420 -8.23 -6.68 -15.61
C ALA A 420 -6.89 -6.01 -15.26
N ALA A 421 -5.78 -6.43 -15.88
CA ALA A 421 -4.45 -5.88 -15.63
C ALA A 421 -4.32 -4.39 -15.97
N VAL A 422 -5.08 -3.91 -16.97
CA VAL A 422 -5.14 -2.48 -17.32
C VAL A 422 -5.53 -1.60 -16.12
N TRP A 423 -6.28 -2.14 -15.16
CA TRP A 423 -6.72 -1.40 -13.97
C TRP A 423 -5.73 -1.42 -12.81
N ILE A 424 -4.66 -2.23 -12.85
CA ILE A 424 -3.69 -2.34 -11.74
C ILE A 424 -3.09 -0.98 -11.37
N PRO A 425 -2.60 -0.15 -12.32
CA PRO A 425 -2.01 1.13 -11.96
C PRO A 425 -3.00 2.06 -11.26
N SER A 426 -4.25 2.12 -11.74
CA SER A 426 -5.29 2.95 -11.13
C SER A 426 -5.85 2.38 -9.83
N LEU A 427 -5.78 1.07 -9.62
CA LEU A 427 -6.14 0.42 -8.38
C LEU A 427 -5.11 0.74 -7.27
N LEU A 428 -3.82 0.77 -7.63
CA LEU A 428 -2.71 1.14 -6.74
C LEU A 428 -2.59 2.66 -6.54
N GLY A 429 -2.95 3.46 -7.54
CA GLY A 429 -2.93 4.93 -7.47
C GLY A 429 -4.12 5.56 -6.72
N GLY A 430 -5.10 4.74 -6.33
CA GLY A 430 -6.30 5.15 -5.59
C GLY A 430 -7.32 5.97 -6.37
N GLY A 431 -8.57 5.92 -5.92
CA GLY A 431 -9.68 6.73 -6.48
C GLY A 431 -10.43 6.06 -7.62
N LEU A 432 -10.16 4.78 -7.89
CA LEU A 432 -10.84 4.01 -8.91
C LEU A 432 -12.32 3.79 -8.54
N HIS A 433 -13.22 4.06 -9.47
CA HIS A 433 -14.66 3.86 -9.26
C HIS A 433 -15.17 2.53 -9.82
N ALA A 434 -16.17 1.94 -9.15
CA ALA A 434 -16.78 0.67 -9.54
C ALA A 434 -17.34 0.66 -10.97
N TRP A 435 -17.93 1.77 -11.43
CA TRP A 435 -18.53 1.85 -12.76
C TRP A 435 -17.49 1.80 -13.89
N GLN A 436 -16.28 2.34 -13.67
CA GLN A 436 -15.18 2.27 -14.64
C GLN A 436 -14.79 0.81 -14.86
N VAL A 437 -14.69 0.08 -13.75
CA VAL A 437 -14.23 -1.29 -13.69
C VAL A 437 -15.26 -2.30 -14.19
N PHE A 438 -16.52 -2.21 -13.76
CA PHE A 438 -17.53 -3.25 -14.02
C PHE A 438 -18.33 -3.08 -15.31
N GLY A 439 -18.14 -1.98 -16.04
CA GLY A 439 -18.76 -1.79 -17.36
C GLY A 439 -18.43 -2.89 -18.38
N PRO A 440 -17.15 -3.22 -18.63
CA PRO A 440 -16.77 -4.26 -19.59
C PRO A 440 -17.33 -5.65 -19.21
N PRO A 441 -17.20 -6.15 -17.96
CA PRO A 441 -17.84 -7.40 -17.56
C PRO A 441 -19.37 -7.42 -17.76
N LEU A 442 -20.05 -6.31 -17.48
CA LEU A 442 -21.49 -6.18 -17.71
C LEU A 442 -21.83 -6.31 -19.20
N LEU A 443 -21.07 -5.65 -20.07
CA LEU A 443 -21.22 -5.76 -21.53
C LEU A 443 -20.97 -7.19 -22.03
N LEU A 444 -19.97 -7.89 -21.49
CA LEU A 444 -19.71 -9.29 -21.80
C LEU A 444 -20.90 -10.19 -21.37
N LEU A 445 -21.47 -9.97 -20.19
CA LEU A 445 -22.66 -10.72 -19.74
C LEU A 445 -23.89 -10.44 -20.62
N ILE A 446 -24.12 -9.19 -21.04
CA ILE A 446 -25.18 -8.86 -21.99
C ILE A 446 -24.92 -9.56 -23.34
N ALA A 447 -23.68 -9.57 -23.81
CA ALA A 447 -23.29 -10.28 -25.02
C ALA A 447 -23.61 -11.79 -24.91
N THR A 448 -23.31 -12.42 -23.76
CA THR A 448 -23.67 -13.83 -23.53
C THR A 448 -25.17 -14.07 -23.69
N ARG A 449 -26.00 -13.19 -23.11
CA ARG A 449 -27.47 -13.29 -23.17
C ARG A 449 -28.03 -13.20 -24.59
N LEU A 450 -27.36 -12.47 -25.48
CA LEU A 450 -27.74 -12.34 -26.89
C LEU A 450 -27.26 -13.53 -27.73
N VAL A 451 -26.11 -14.09 -27.40
CA VAL A 451 -25.53 -15.26 -28.10
C VAL A 451 -26.24 -16.57 -27.74
N VAL A 452 -26.92 -16.68 -26.59
CA VAL A 452 -27.67 -17.91 -26.21
C VAL A 452 -28.63 -18.40 -27.30
N ARG A 453 -29.32 -17.49 -28.01
CA ARG A 453 -30.27 -17.88 -29.09
C ARG A 453 -29.57 -18.52 -30.30
N PRO A 454 -28.61 -17.85 -30.98
CA PRO A 454 -27.86 -18.47 -32.07
C PRO A 454 -27.06 -19.69 -31.61
N TRP A 455 -26.58 -19.69 -30.35
CA TRP A 455 -25.95 -20.83 -29.71
C TRP A 455 -26.87 -22.05 -29.65
N ALA A 456 -28.08 -21.88 -29.10
CA ALA A 456 -29.09 -22.94 -29.00
C ALA A 456 -29.50 -23.47 -30.39
N ALA A 457 -29.51 -22.61 -31.41
CA ALA A 457 -29.79 -22.98 -32.80
C ALA A 457 -28.59 -23.61 -33.55
N GLY A 458 -27.43 -23.76 -32.92
CA GLY A 458 -26.22 -24.36 -33.54
C GLY A 458 -25.50 -23.45 -34.54
N ARG A 459 -25.89 -22.17 -34.64
CA ARG A 459 -25.42 -21.18 -35.64
C ARG A 459 -24.39 -20.20 -35.08
N ILE A 460 -23.52 -20.66 -34.18
CA ILE A 460 -22.51 -19.81 -33.51
C ILE A 460 -21.47 -19.30 -34.52
N ALA A 461 -20.98 -20.19 -35.40
CA ALA A 461 -20.02 -19.86 -36.46
C ALA A 461 -20.69 -19.21 -37.69
N SER A 462 -21.64 -18.30 -37.46
CA SER A 462 -22.30 -17.53 -38.52
C SER A 462 -21.84 -16.07 -38.49
N TRP A 463 -21.78 -15.45 -39.67
CA TRP A 463 -21.51 -14.01 -39.79
C TRP A 463 -22.47 -13.17 -38.92
N THR A 464 -23.73 -13.61 -38.79
CA THR A 464 -24.72 -12.94 -37.95
C THR A 464 -24.36 -12.93 -36.46
N THR A 465 -23.67 -13.96 -35.94
CA THR A 465 -23.20 -13.97 -34.55
C THR A 465 -22.00 -13.03 -34.38
N ALA A 466 -21.08 -12.99 -35.35
CA ALA A 466 -19.95 -12.07 -35.35
C ALA A 466 -20.43 -10.61 -35.34
N VAL A 467 -21.33 -10.23 -36.26
CA VAL A 467 -21.92 -8.89 -36.33
C VAL A 467 -22.65 -8.50 -35.04
N ARG A 468 -23.28 -9.46 -34.34
CA ARG A 468 -23.93 -9.20 -33.05
C ARG A 468 -22.97 -8.99 -31.90
N LEU A 469 -21.77 -9.57 -31.96
CA LEU A 469 -20.75 -9.47 -30.92
C LEU A 469 -19.84 -8.25 -31.09
N THR A 470 -19.57 -7.84 -32.33
CA THR A 470 -18.70 -6.69 -32.63
C THR A 470 -19.05 -5.42 -31.83
N PRO A 471 -20.33 -4.99 -31.71
CA PRO A 471 -20.67 -3.81 -30.92
C PRO A 471 -20.28 -3.94 -29.44
N PHE A 472 -20.41 -5.11 -28.83
CA PHE A 472 -20.07 -5.30 -27.41
C PHE A 472 -18.56 -5.28 -27.18
N VAL A 473 -17.78 -5.84 -28.11
CA VAL A 473 -16.31 -5.78 -28.05
C VAL A 473 -15.84 -4.33 -28.23
N VAL A 474 -16.39 -3.61 -29.20
CA VAL A 474 -16.08 -2.18 -29.43
C VAL A 474 -16.49 -1.34 -28.22
N LEU A 475 -17.71 -1.52 -27.70
CA LEU A 475 -18.18 -0.78 -26.51
C LEU A 475 -17.35 -1.11 -25.26
N ALA A 476 -16.93 -2.36 -25.07
CA ALA A 476 -16.06 -2.72 -23.96
C ALA A 476 -14.68 -2.06 -24.09
N GLY A 477 -14.10 -2.03 -25.29
CA GLY A 477 -12.84 -1.32 -25.56
C GLY A 477 -12.96 0.19 -25.36
N LEU A 478 -14.04 0.80 -25.85
CA LEU A 478 -14.35 2.21 -25.62
C LEU A 478 -14.60 2.52 -24.14
N TRP A 479 -15.20 1.60 -23.39
CA TRP A 479 -15.40 1.76 -21.95
C TRP A 479 -14.08 1.72 -21.18
N LEU A 480 -13.18 0.79 -21.52
CA LEU A 480 -11.83 0.76 -20.95
C LEU A 480 -11.10 2.07 -21.23
N ALA A 481 -11.05 2.51 -22.50
CA ALA A 481 -10.40 3.75 -22.89
C ALA A 481 -11.04 4.99 -22.25
N GLY A 482 -12.38 5.06 -22.22
CA GLY A 482 -13.14 6.14 -21.60
C GLY A 482 -12.98 6.17 -20.08
N GLY A 483 -12.90 5.02 -19.43
CA GLY A 483 -12.63 4.92 -18.00
C GLY A 483 -11.22 5.38 -17.64
N LEU A 484 -10.20 5.03 -18.43
CA LEU A 484 -8.83 5.54 -18.28
C LEU A 484 -8.74 7.04 -18.59
N LEU A 485 -9.46 7.53 -19.59
CA LEU A 485 -9.52 8.97 -19.87
C LEU A 485 -10.20 9.72 -18.72
N TYR A 486 -11.29 9.16 -18.18
CA TYR A 486 -11.97 9.70 -17.02
C TYR A 486 -11.04 9.81 -15.81
N ARG A 487 -10.11 8.86 -15.61
CA ARG A 487 -9.10 8.96 -14.52
C ARG A 487 -8.28 10.24 -14.58
N ILE A 488 -8.04 10.78 -15.77
CA ILE A 488 -7.34 12.05 -15.95
C ILE A 488 -8.32 13.22 -15.79
N LEU A 489 -9.51 13.09 -16.37
CA LEU A 489 -10.54 14.15 -16.41
C LEU A 489 -11.26 14.36 -15.07
N GLU A 490 -11.23 13.38 -14.16
CA GLU A 490 -11.83 13.49 -12.83
C GLU A 490 -11.20 14.62 -12.02
N ILE A 491 -9.91 14.91 -12.28
CA ILE A 491 -9.19 16.02 -11.66
C ILE A 491 -9.30 17.24 -12.58
N PRO A 492 -9.80 18.39 -12.08
CA PRO A 492 -9.84 19.63 -12.85
C PRO A 492 -8.48 19.97 -13.46
N ASN A 493 -8.47 20.38 -14.72
CA ASN A 493 -7.26 20.87 -15.36
C ASN A 493 -7.10 22.36 -15.06
N VAL A 494 -6.39 22.67 -13.99
CA VAL A 494 -6.08 24.05 -13.59
C VAL A 494 -4.85 24.53 -14.38
N PRO A 495 -4.85 25.75 -14.94
CA PRO A 495 -3.66 26.32 -15.57
C PRO A 495 -2.62 26.64 -14.50
N GLN A 496 -1.36 26.33 -14.80
CA GLN A 496 -0.24 26.66 -13.93
C GLN A 496 -0.11 28.19 -13.82
N ARG A 497 -0.19 28.75 -12.60
CA ARG A 497 -0.10 30.19 -12.38
C ARG A 497 1.34 30.66 -12.29
N VAL A 498 2.22 29.82 -11.73
CA VAL A 498 3.61 30.17 -11.49
C VAL A 498 4.56 29.10 -12.04
N ASP A 499 5.63 29.56 -12.67
CA ASP A 499 6.68 28.69 -13.19
C ASP A 499 7.65 28.29 -12.06
N VAL A 500 7.42 27.10 -11.50
CA VAL A 500 8.23 26.52 -10.41
C VAL A 500 9.68 26.30 -10.85
N ASP A 501 9.93 26.03 -12.13
CA ASP A 501 11.28 25.82 -12.64
C ASP A 501 12.04 27.14 -12.77
N ALA A 502 11.34 28.22 -13.15
CA ALA A 502 11.89 29.58 -13.06
C ALA A 502 12.18 29.98 -11.60
N PHE A 503 11.28 29.65 -10.66
CA PHE A 503 11.53 29.87 -9.23
C PHE A 503 12.75 29.07 -8.74
N ARG A 504 12.85 27.78 -9.08
CA ARG A 504 14.00 26.91 -8.77
C ARG A 504 15.32 27.53 -9.27
N ALA A 505 15.32 28.11 -10.47
CA ALA A 505 16.49 28.78 -11.04
C ALA A 505 16.81 30.14 -10.38
N SER A 506 15.83 30.78 -9.73
CA SER A 506 16.00 32.05 -9.01
C SER A 506 16.58 31.89 -7.60
N LEU A 507 16.62 30.66 -7.08
CA LEU A 507 17.21 30.36 -5.77
C LEU A 507 18.73 30.51 -5.82
N PRO A 508 19.36 31.09 -4.78
CA PRO A 508 20.81 31.26 -4.76
C PRO A 508 21.53 29.91 -4.80
N THR A 509 22.66 29.85 -5.50
CA THR A 509 23.48 28.63 -5.48
C THR A 509 24.08 28.39 -4.10
N PRO A 510 24.56 27.18 -3.76
CA PRO A 510 25.19 26.96 -2.47
C PRO A 510 26.43 27.84 -2.30
N GLU A 511 27.11 28.21 -3.38
CA GLU A 511 28.26 29.12 -3.36
C GLU A 511 27.84 30.56 -3.07
N GLU A 512 26.68 31.00 -3.58
CA GLU A 512 26.12 32.34 -3.36
C GLU A 512 25.48 32.50 -1.97
N ASN A 513 25.05 31.39 -1.35
CA ASN A 513 24.39 31.35 -0.04
C ASN A 513 25.35 30.94 1.10
N GLU A 514 26.42 31.71 1.29
CA GLU A 514 27.41 31.42 2.34
C GLU A 514 26.82 31.54 3.76
N GLY A 515 25.98 32.57 4.01
CA GLY A 515 25.35 32.82 5.31
C GLY A 515 24.46 31.66 5.78
N GLY A 516 23.50 31.23 4.95
CA GLY A 516 22.60 30.11 5.27
C GLY A 516 23.36 28.80 5.48
N ARG A 517 24.36 28.51 4.63
CA ARG A 517 25.22 27.34 4.80
C ARG A 517 25.99 27.34 6.12
N LEU A 518 26.54 28.47 6.53
CA LEU A 518 27.28 28.57 7.79
C LEU A 518 26.34 28.39 8.99
N PHE A 519 25.14 28.98 8.97
CA PHE A 519 24.11 28.75 9.98
C PHE A 519 23.76 27.27 10.10
N ARG A 520 23.45 26.61 8.98
CA ARG A 520 23.14 25.18 8.95
C ARG A 520 24.29 24.33 9.49
N SER A 521 25.51 24.59 9.04
CA SER A 521 26.71 23.86 9.47
C SER A 521 26.95 24.04 10.97
N ALA A 522 26.74 25.25 11.49
CA ALA A 522 26.89 25.55 12.91
C ALA A 522 25.81 24.84 13.75
N CYS A 523 24.55 24.79 13.29
CA CYS A 523 23.48 24.03 13.96
C CYS A 523 23.81 22.53 14.04
N LEU A 524 24.35 21.94 12.96
CA LEU A 524 24.75 20.52 12.96
C LEU A 524 25.90 20.26 13.94
N ARG A 525 26.94 21.11 13.94
CA ARG A 525 28.08 21.02 14.87
C ARG A 525 27.65 21.21 16.33
N PHE A 526 26.72 22.14 16.57
CA PHE A 526 26.11 22.34 17.87
C PHE A 526 25.40 21.06 18.35
N ASP A 527 24.62 20.43 17.48
CA ASP A 527 23.83 19.25 17.84
C ASP A 527 24.72 18.03 18.15
N GLU A 528 25.76 17.81 17.34
CA GLU A 528 26.77 16.77 17.58
C GLU A 528 27.47 16.96 18.93
N LEU A 529 27.89 18.18 19.25
CA LEU A 529 28.53 18.50 20.52
C LEU A 529 27.55 18.33 21.69
N ARG A 530 26.31 18.80 21.56
CA ARG A 530 25.25 18.66 22.56
C ARG A 530 25.00 17.19 22.88
N HIS A 531 24.85 16.35 21.87
CA HIS A 531 24.67 14.90 22.04
C HIS A 531 25.89 14.24 22.69
N THR A 532 27.10 14.65 22.33
CA THR A 532 28.33 14.16 22.94
C THR A 532 28.37 14.49 24.44
N LEU A 533 28.10 15.74 24.82
CA LEU A 533 28.05 16.15 26.23
C LEU A 533 26.94 15.43 27.01
N GLN A 534 25.77 15.26 26.40
CA GLN A 534 24.65 14.54 27.02
C GLN A 534 24.99 13.05 27.25
N SER A 535 25.66 12.39 26.31
CA SER A 535 26.10 11.00 26.48
C SER A 535 27.18 10.84 27.57
N GLN A 536 28.00 11.87 27.81
CA GLN A 536 29.01 11.87 28.88
C GLN A 536 28.39 12.07 30.27
N GLN A 537 27.23 12.73 30.35
CA GLN A 537 26.49 12.95 31.60
C GLN A 537 25.58 11.76 31.97
N ALA A 538 25.24 10.88 31.03
CA ALA A 538 24.45 9.68 31.32
C ALA A 538 25.25 8.71 32.22
N PRO A 539 24.69 8.26 33.36
CA PRO A 539 25.42 7.37 34.27
C PRO A 539 25.77 6.06 33.57
N GLN A 540 27.06 5.72 33.49
CA GLN A 540 27.60 4.48 32.89
C GLN A 540 27.24 3.19 33.68
N GLY A 541 26.14 3.18 34.44
CA GLY A 541 25.84 2.16 35.47
C GLY A 541 24.81 1.08 35.12
N GLY A 542 24.41 0.92 33.86
CA GLY A 542 23.51 -0.16 33.43
C GLY A 542 24.24 -1.19 32.57
N ALA A 543 24.55 -2.36 33.12
CA ALA A 543 25.18 -3.45 32.37
C ALA A 543 24.38 -3.81 31.10
N PRO A 544 25.05 -4.04 29.95
CA PRO A 544 24.38 -4.42 28.71
C PRO A 544 23.98 -5.90 28.79
N GLY A 545 22.73 -6.18 29.16
CA GLY A 545 22.17 -7.52 29.07
C GLY A 545 21.05 -7.85 30.05
N MET A 546 19.90 -7.19 29.93
CA MET A 546 18.62 -7.74 30.40
C MET A 546 17.48 -7.11 29.59
N PRO A 547 16.92 -7.81 28.59
CA PRO A 547 15.69 -7.36 27.93
C PRO A 547 14.49 -7.64 28.84
N GLY A 548 13.77 -6.57 29.18
CA GLY A 548 12.33 -6.60 29.45
C GLY A 548 11.86 -7.46 30.63
N GLN A 549 12.03 -6.97 31.85
CA GLN A 549 11.20 -7.40 32.97
C GLN A 549 10.41 -6.20 33.50
N LEU A 550 9.17 -6.07 32.98
CA LEU A 550 8.13 -5.23 33.54
C LEU A 550 7.89 -5.67 34.99
N LEU A 551 8.35 -4.88 35.96
CA LEU A 551 7.97 -5.06 37.36
C LEU A 551 6.51 -4.59 37.54
N PRO A 552 5.64 -5.40 38.17
CA PRO A 552 4.27 -5.00 38.44
C PRO A 552 4.25 -3.98 39.58
N ALA A 553 3.48 -2.92 39.38
CA ALA A 553 3.19 -1.92 40.40
C ALA A 553 2.38 -2.56 41.55
N GLY A 554 2.98 -2.66 42.73
CA GLY A 554 2.27 -3.07 43.94
C GLY A 554 3.19 -3.33 45.12
N GLY A 555 3.32 -2.35 46.01
CA GLY A 555 3.94 -2.54 47.33
C GLY A 555 4.55 -1.27 47.93
N MET A 556 3.73 -0.47 48.62
CA MET A 556 4.24 0.53 49.56
C MET A 556 4.83 -0.16 50.80
N ALA A 557 6.04 0.24 51.18
CA ALA A 557 6.51 0.50 52.56
C ALA A 557 8.03 0.26 52.66
N GLY A 558 8.79 1.34 52.54
CA GLY A 558 10.23 1.35 52.78
C GLY A 558 10.78 2.70 52.34
N GLY A 559 11.08 3.58 53.30
CA GLY A 559 11.56 4.94 53.07
C GLY A 559 12.93 4.99 52.41
N VAL A 560 12.99 4.69 51.13
CA VAL A 560 14.06 5.13 50.25
C VAL A 560 13.67 6.54 49.81
N VAL A 561 14.43 7.53 50.28
CA VAL A 561 14.39 8.87 49.69
C VAL A 561 14.79 8.68 48.23
N VAL A 562 13.80 8.59 47.33
CA VAL A 562 14.05 8.69 45.90
C VAL A 562 14.50 10.13 45.70
N GLN A 563 15.82 10.33 45.64
CA GLN A 563 16.40 11.59 45.20
C GLN A 563 15.71 11.93 43.88
N ALA A 564 15.05 13.09 43.82
CA ALA A 564 14.44 13.57 42.59
C ALA A 564 15.52 13.49 41.48
N PRO A 565 15.18 12.97 40.30
CA PRO A 565 16.15 12.85 39.21
C PRO A 565 16.82 14.22 38.99
N ALA A 566 18.13 14.21 38.77
CA ALA A 566 18.86 15.44 38.45
C ALA A 566 18.16 16.12 37.27
N ARG A 567 17.85 17.42 37.43
CA ARG A 567 17.20 18.20 36.38
C ARG A 567 18.08 18.14 35.13
N THR A 568 17.46 17.94 33.98
CA THR A 568 18.23 17.94 32.74
C THR A 568 18.72 19.36 32.43
N PRO A 569 19.85 19.54 31.71
CA PRO A 569 20.28 20.86 31.25
C PRO A 569 19.20 21.63 30.48
N ARG A 570 18.25 20.90 29.84
CA ARG A 570 17.07 21.49 29.21
C ARG A 570 16.17 22.19 30.22
N GLU A 571 15.76 21.48 31.26
CA GLU A 571 14.86 22.00 32.29
C GLU A 571 15.48 23.19 33.02
N GLN A 572 16.79 23.15 33.29
CA GLN A 572 17.53 24.26 33.88
C GLN A 572 17.57 25.49 32.95
N ALA A 573 17.79 25.29 31.64
CA ALA A 573 17.79 26.37 30.66
C ALA A 573 16.37 26.98 30.48
N ASP A 574 15.33 26.15 30.45
CA ASP A 574 13.94 26.60 30.38
C ASP A 574 13.57 27.40 31.65
N ASP A 575 13.98 26.94 32.84
CA ASP A 575 13.80 27.64 34.13
C ASP A 575 14.50 29.01 34.12
N ALA A 576 15.72 29.09 33.57
CA ALA A 576 16.45 30.35 33.42
C ALA A 576 15.77 31.33 32.45
N LEU A 577 15.11 30.84 31.40
CA LEU A 577 14.31 31.68 30.50
C LEU A 577 13.01 32.17 31.14
N GLU A 578 12.43 31.41 32.08
CA GLU A 578 11.20 31.77 32.79
C GLU A 578 11.44 32.72 33.94
N HIS A 579 12.45 32.44 34.76
CA HIS A 579 12.67 33.10 36.04
C HIS A 579 13.93 33.98 36.07
N GLY A 580 14.71 34.02 34.98
CA GLY A 580 16.01 34.69 34.91
C GLY A 580 17.15 33.79 35.41
N TRP A 581 18.40 34.27 35.27
CA TRP A 581 19.58 33.47 35.64
C TRP A 581 19.63 33.20 37.16
N PRO A 582 19.65 31.92 37.59
CA PRO A 582 19.76 31.57 39.01
C PRO A 582 21.15 31.90 39.56
N ALA A 583 21.23 32.44 40.78
CA ALA A 583 22.49 32.90 41.37
C ALA A 583 23.52 31.76 41.61
N ASP A 584 23.06 30.52 41.83
CA ASP A 584 23.89 29.40 42.30
C ASP A 584 23.95 28.19 41.34
N ASP A 585 23.53 28.32 40.07
CA ASP A 585 23.53 27.18 39.12
C ASP A 585 24.88 26.99 38.41
N HIS A 586 25.84 26.48 39.18
CA HIS A 586 27.18 26.15 38.69
C HIS A 586 27.19 25.01 37.65
N GLU A 587 26.19 24.13 37.66
CA GLU A 587 26.11 22.99 36.76
C GLU A 587 25.73 23.45 35.35
N LEU A 588 24.65 24.24 35.23
CA LEU A 588 24.25 24.84 33.96
C LEU A 588 25.35 25.74 33.40
N ALA A 589 26.00 26.54 34.26
CA ALA A 589 27.12 27.39 33.87
C ALA A 589 28.28 26.60 33.23
N ALA A 590 28.72 25.53 33.91
CA ALA A 590 29.82 24.69 33.44
C ALA A 590 29.45 23.92 32.16
N TRP A 591 28.19 23.51 32.03
CA TRP A 591 27.68 22.88 30.81
C TRP A 591 27.68 23.86 29.62
N LEU A 592 27.20 25.09 29.82
CA LEU A 592 27.21 26.14 28.80
C LEU A 592 28.63 26.52 28.38
N ASP A 593 29.59 26.59 29.32
CA ASP A 593 31.00 26.87 29.00
C ASP A 593 31.59 25.79 28.09
N LYS A 594 31.34 24.51 28.39
CA LYS A 594 31.78 23.39 27.54
C LYS A 594 31.12 23.44 26.16
N LEU A 595 29.84 23.78 26.10
CA LEU A 595 29.10 23.87 24.84
C LEU A 595 29.62 25.03 23.97
N TYR A 596 29.86 26.21 24.56
CA TYR A 596 30.38 27.38 23.84
C TYR A 596 31.86 27.31 23.46
N ALA A 597 32.63 26.39 24.04
CA ALA A 597 33.99 26.12 23.61
C ALA A 597 34.07 25.47 22.22
N GLY A 598 32.94 24.99 21.68
CA GLY A 598 32.87 24.40 20.34
C GLY A 598 32.93 25.41 19.20
N GLU A 599 33.27 24.93 18.00
CA GLU A 599 33.42 25.75 16.78
C GLU A 599 32.10 26.37 16.28
N TRP A 600 30.94 25.89 16.74
CA TRP A 600 29.63 26.36 16.27
C TRP A 600 29.37 27.84 16.59
N ALA A 601 29.80 28.33 17.77
CA ALA A 601 29.54 29.70 18.21
C ALA A 601 30.25 30.76 17.33
N PRO A 602 31.56 30.67 17.03
CA PRO A 602 32.20 31.59 16.10
C PRO A 602 31.65 31.48 14.67
N MET A 603 31.24 30.28 14.23
CA MET A 603 30.58 30.11 12.92
C MET A 603 29.22 30.82 12.87
N MET A 604 28.40 30.73 13.92
CA MET A 604 27.14 31.46 14.03
C MET A 604 27.34 32.97 13.96
N LYS A 605 28.38 33.48 14.63
CA LYS A 605 28.74 34.90 14.58
C LYS A 605 29.14 35.34 13.17
N GLN A 606 30.01 34.57 12.52
CA GLN A 606 30.42 34.82 11.13
C GLN A 606 29.20 34.81 10.19
N ALA A 607 28.30 33.84 10.35
CA ALA A 607 27.07 33.75 9.55
C ALA A 607 26.16 34.97 9.73
N ALA A 608 26.06 35.51 10.96
CA ALA A 608 25.26 36.69 11.26
C ALA A 608 25.82 37.99 10.66
N ASP A 609 27.09 38.00 10.23
CA ASP A 609 27.73 39.13 9.57
C ASP A 609 27.60 39.07 8.03
N LEU A 610 27.07 37.97 7.50
CA LEU A 610 26.82 37.78 6.07
C LEU A 610 25.38 38.15 5.69
N PRO A 611 25.10 38.39 4.39
CA PRO A 611 23.74 38.56 3.91
C PRO A 611 22.83 37.39 4.30
N THR A 612 21.57 37.69 4.62
CA THR A 612 20.58 36.64 4.88
C THR A 612 20.36 35.82 3.62
N GLY A 613 20.36 34.50 3.77
CA GLY A 613 20.00 33.56 2.73
C GLY A 613 19.32 32.33 3.30
N PRO A 614 18.73 31.48 2.43
CA PRO A 614 17.91 30.35 2.86
C PRO A 614 18.71 29.38 3.72
N PHE A 615 18.14 28.93 4.84
CA PHE A 615 18.83 28.01 5.75
C PHE A 615 19.13 26.65 5.10
N ASP A 616 18.16 26.13 4.35
CA ASP A 616 18.25 24.86 3.63
C ASP A 616 18.11 25.06 2.11
N ASP A 617 18.76 24.19 1.34
CA ASP A 617 18.61 24.18 -0.12
C ASP A 617 17.38 23.35 -0.53
N VAL A 618 16.31 24.05 -0.91
CA VAL A 618 15.03 23.43 -1.27
C VAL A 618 14.99 22.88 -2.71
N ARG A 619 16.02 23.11 -3.54
CA ARG A 619 15.98 22.75 -4.98
C ARG A 619 15.68 21.29 -5.25
N ASN A 620 16.26 20.40 -4.46
CA ASN A 620 16.09 18.94 -4.56
C ASN A 620 15.47 18.34 -3.29
N MET A 621 14.98 19.18 -2.37
CA MET A 621 14.43 18.71 -1.10
C MET A 621 13.10 18.01 -1.32
N THR A 622 12.92 16.87 -0.67
CA THR A 622 11.62 16.16 -0.60
C THR A 622 10.90 16.45 0.72
N ALA A 623 9.59 16.21 0.76
CA ALA A 623 8.74 16.49 1.93
C ALA A 623 9.16 15.73 3.20
N LEU A 624 9.87 14.61 3.04
CA LEU A 624 10.40 13.84 4.17
C LEU A 624 11.73 14.38 4.70
N GLU A 625 12.50 15.06 3.86
CA GLU A 625 13.75 15.68 4.26
C GLU A 625 13.50 16.99 5.01
N SER A 626 12.47 17.75 4.63
CA SER A 626 12.05 18.96 5.35
C SER A 626 11.64 18.68 6.81
N LEU A 627 11.26 17.44 7.15
CA LEU A 627 10.89 17.06 8.52
C LEU A 627 12.11 16.75 9.43
N LYS A 628 13.33 16.59 8.89
CA LYS A 628 14.48 16.06 9.65
C LYS A 628 15.23 17.10 10.50
N VAL A 629 15.05 18.41 10.29
CA VAL A 629 15.97 19.45 10.81
C VAL A 629 15.28 20.43 11.79
N LEU A 630 14.41 19.94 12.67
CA LEU A 630 13.56 20.84 13.46
C LEU A 630 14.11 21.26 14.84
N ASP A 631 14.94 20.42 15.46
CA ASP A 631 15.34 20.61 16.86
C ASP A 631 16.61 21.46 17.09
N PRO A 632 17.69 21.32 16.30
CA PRO A 632 18.94 22.03 16.59
C PRO A 632 18.80 23.57 16.66
N PRO A 633 18.10 24.25 15.72
CA PRO A 633 18.02 25.71 15.77
C PRO A 633 17.26 26.25 16.99
N ARG A 634 16.21 25.54 17.44
CA ARG A 634 15.48 25.91 18.67
C ARG A 634 16.38 25.88 19.89
N TRP A 635 17.20 24.83 19.99
CA TRP A 635 18.17 24.69 21.06
C TRP A 635 19.27 25.74 21.01
N VAL A 636 19.78 26.07 19.82
CA VAL A 636 20.73 27.18 19.66
C VAL A 636 20.13 28.48 20.20
N ALA A 637 18.87 28.78 19.90
CA ALA A 637 18.20 29.99 20.40
C ALA A 637 18.12 30.03 21.93
N ILE A 638 17.73 28.92 22.56
CA ILE A 638 17.68 28.78 24.02
C ILE A 638 19.08 29.01 24.61
N VAL A 639 20.11 28.36 24.05
CA VAL A 639 21.49 28.46 24.51
C VAL A 639 22.09 29.85 24.30
N LEU A 640 21.76 30.55 23.20
CA LEU A 640 22.13 31.95 22.96
C LEU A 640 21.51 32.88 24.02
N ALA A 641 20.21 32.74 24.27
CA ALA A 641 19.50 33.55 25.25
C ALA A 641 20.03 33.31 26.67
N VAL A 642 20.10 32.05 27.10
CA VAL A 642 20.54 31.68 28.45
C VAL A 642 22.00 32.03 28.69
N ARG A 643 22.89 31.84 27.70
CA ARG A 643 24.29 32.30 27.81
C ARG A 643 24.38 33.80 27.97
N GLY A 644 23.55 34.57 27.28
CA GLY A 644 23.49 36.01 27.45
C GLY A 644 23.14 36.39 28.89
N LEU A 645 22.16 35.70 29.50
CA LEU A 645 21.76 35.92 30.90
C LEU A 645 22.86 35.52 31.89
N GLN A 646 23.56 34.41 31.64
CA GLN A 646 24.74 34.00 32.42
C GLN A 646 25.83 35.07 32.40
N ARG A 647 26.14 35.61 31.21
CA ARG A 647 27.17 36.65 31.04
C ARG A 647 26.74 37.97 31.69
N GLN A 648 25.46 38.32 31.60
CA GLN A 648 24.90 39.45 32.34
C GLN A 648 25.10 39.28 33.86
N ALA A 649 24.81 38.11 34.41
CA ALA A 649 25.04 37.82 35.84
C ALA A 649 26.53 37.91 36.23
N ALA A 650 27.43 37.67 35.27
CA ALA A 650 28.88 37.86 35.43
C ALA A 650 29.38 39.30 35.15
N GLY A 651 28.47 40.25 34.89
CA GLY A 651 28.77 41.68 34.65
C GLY A 651 29.03 42.06 33.18
N ASP A 652 28.79 41.15 32.24
CA ASP A 652 28.94 41.35 30.80
C ASP A 652 27.56 41.52 30.15
N ASP A 653 26.96 42.69 30.34
CA ASP A 653 25.62 43.01 29.83
C ASP A 653 25.53 42.99 28.30
N GLU A 654 26.64 43.28 27.61
CA GLU A 654 26.70 43.42 26.14
C GLU A 654 26.57 42.07 25.42
N ALA A 655 27.04 40.99 26.05
CA ALA A 655 26.98 39.64 25.49
C ALA A 655 25.56 39.21 25.07
N TYR A 656 24.52 39.65 25.80
CA TYR A 656 23.14 39.34 25.44
C TYR A 656 22.74 39.97 24.11
N VAL A 657 23.11 41.24 23.88
CA VAL A 657 22.75 41.98 22.66
C VAL A 657 23.39 41.34 21.43
N GLU A 658 24.63 40.87 21.54
CA GLU A 658 25.30 40.15 20.46
C GLU A 658 24.67 38.77 20.19
N ASN A 659 24.35 38.02 21.25
CA ASN A 659 23.64 36.74 21.11
C ASN A 659 22.24 36.91 20.51
N LEU A 660 21.53 37.99 20.86
CA LEU A 660 20.25 38.37 20.27
C LEU A 660 20.41 38.66 18.76
N ARG A 661 21.45 39.42 18.36
CA ARG A 661 21.73 39.70 16.94
C ARG A 661 22.00 38.42 16.16
N ILE A 662 22.82 37.52 16.69
CA ILE A 662 23.14 36.23 16.07
C ILE A 662 21.87 35.39 15.93
N GLY A 663 21.10 35.23 17.00
CA GLY A 663 19.89 34.41 17.01
C GLY A 663 18.78 34.95 16.10
N LEU A 664 18.58 36.27 16.04
CA LEU A 664 17.61 36.88 15.13
C LEU A 664 18.06 36.81 13.67
N SER A 665 19.37 36.75 13.40
CA SER A 665 19.90 36.49 12.06
C SER A 665 19.64 35.04 11.63
N LEU A 666 19.85 34.08 12.53
CA LEU A 666 19.43 32.68 12.32
C LEU A 666 17.93 32.58 12.07
N SER A 667 17.11 33.29 12.85
CA SER A 667 15.65 33.35 12.64
C SER A 667 15.29 33.86 11.25
N ARG A 668 15.96 34.89 10.73
CA ARG A 668 15.74 35.37 9.36
C ARG A 668 16.11 34.33 8.31
N SER A 669 17.26 33.66 8.45
CA SER A 669 17.68 32.60 7.53
C SER A 669 16.70 31.42 7.49
N LEU A 670 16.12 31.06 8.64
CA LEU A 670 15.06 30.05 8.78
C LEU A 670 13.68 30.50 8.26
N ARG A 671 13.54 31.75 7.80
CA ARG A 671 12.29 32.27 7.22
C ARG A 671 12.44 32.68 5.75
N ASP A 672 13.66 32.69 5.22
CA ASP A 672 13.93 33.06 3.83
C ASP A 672 13.81 31.83 2.92
N ARG A 673 12.78 31.80 2.06
CA ARG A 673 12.55 30.78 1.00
C ARG A 673 12.80 29.34 1.45
N THR A 674 12.14 28.97 2.54
CA THR A 674 12.38 27.74 3.31
C THR A 674 11.08 26.94 3.49
N PRO A 675 11.13 25.63 3.76
CA PRO A 675 9.93 24.85 4.06
C PRO A 675 9.13 25.43 5.22
N THR A 676 7.83 25.17 5.26
CA THR A 676 6.92 25.77 6.26
C THR A 676 7.32 25.38 7.69
N MET A 677 7.85 24.17 7.86
CA MET A 677 8.31 23.71 9.16
C MET A 677 9.51 24.51 9.67
N ASP A 678 10.43 24.90 8.79
CA ASP A 678 11.59 25.72 9.14
C ASP A 678 11.18 27.16 9.45
N LEU A 679 10.21 27.71 8.71
CA LEU A 679 9.58 29.01 9.02
C LEU A 679 9.03 29.03 10.46
N LEU A 680 8.32 27.96 10.86
CA LEU A 680 7.79 27.82 12.23
C LEU A 680 8.91 27.69 13.26
N VAL A 681 10.00 26.99 12.94
CA VAL A 681 11.20 26.92 13.78
C VAL A 681 11.83 28.30 13.92
N GLY A 682 11.96 29.06 12.83
CA GLY A 682 12.46 30.44 12.85
C GLY A 682 11.64 31.35 13.75
N ARG A 683 10.30 31.22 13.76
CA ARG A 683 9.41 31.94 14.69
C ARG A 683 9.61 31.52 16.15
N ASN A 684 9.88 30.24 16.41
CA ASN A 684 10.23 29.77 17.75
C ASN A 684 11.61 30.26 18.21
N VAL A 685 12.59 30.36 17.31
CA VAL A 685 13.90 30.95 17.60
C VAL A 685 13.74 32.39 18.09
N GLU A 686 12.96 33.21 17.38
CA GLU A 686 12.62 34.59 17.81
C GLU A 686 11.96 34.56 19.20
N PHE A 687 10.93 33.74 19.40
CA PHE A 687 10.23 33.64 20.68
C PHE A 687 11.17 33.39 21.87
N PHE A 688 12.07 32.41 21.79
CA PHE A 688 12.99 32.10 22.89
C PHE A 688 13.98 33.24 23.17
N LEU A 689 14.46 33.91 22.12
CA LEU A 689 15.33 35.08 22.26
C LEU A 689 14.58 36.25 22.89
N LEU A 690 13.33 36.51 22.52
CA LEU A 690 12.54 37.59 23.12
C LEU A 690 12.17 37.29 24.59
N LYS A 691 11.92 36.01 24.93
CA LYS A 691 11.70 35.60 26.33
C LYS A 691 12.93 35.90 27.19
N GLY A 692 14.13 35.56 26.70
CA GLY A 692 15.38 35.93 27.38
C GLY A 692 15.62 37.43 27.44
N LEU A 693 15.26 38.18 26.39
CA LEU A 693 15.44 39.62 26.31
C LEU A 693 14.62 40.34 27.37
N ASP A 694 13.41 39.84 27.65
CA ASP A 694 12.58 40.33 28.75
C ASP A 694 13.29 40.18 30.10
N ARG A 695 13.85 39.00 30.38
CA ARG A 695 14.60 38.73 31.62
C ARG A 695 15.88 39.59 31.71
N TRP A 696 16.59 39.76 30.59
CA TRP A 696 17.78 40.62 30.53
C TRP A 696 17.44 42.08 30.85
N LEU A 697 16.32 42.58 30.32
CA LEU A 697 15.86 43.96 30.51
C LEU A 697 15.44 44.27 31.96
N GLU A 698 14.98 43.26 32.71
CA GLU A 698 14.64 43.38 34.14
C GLU A 698 15.87 43.70 35.01
N LYS A 699 17.03 43.13 34.66
CA LYS A 699 18.29 43.27 35.43
C LYS A 699 19.23 44.34 34.88
N LEU A 700 18.93 44.91 33.71
CA LEU A 700 19.74 45.95 33.10
C LEU A 700 19.55 47.31 33.81
N HIS A 701 20.63 47.88 34.32
CA HIS A 701 20.63 49.17 35.01
C HIS A 701 21.69 50.12 34.44
N GLY A 702 21.31 51.37 34.15
CA GLY A 702 22.25 52.43 33.79
C GLY A 702 22.97 52.28 32.45
N ARG A 703 22.47 51.43 31.54
CA ARG A 703 23.04 51.16 30.21
C ARG A 703 22.06 51.46 29.04
N PRO A 704 21.65 52.73 28.85
CA PRO A 704 20.74 53.10 27.76
C PRO A 704 21.35 52.88 26.36
N ASP A 705 22.68 52.83 26.25
CA ASP A 705 23.41 52.43 25.05
C ASP A 705 23.01 51.02 24.58
N LEU A 706 22.97 50.04 25.49
CA LEU A 706 22.62 48.65 25.15
C LEU A 706 21.13 48.48 24.83
N ILE A 707 20.24 49.24 25.48
CA ILE A 707 18.80 49.24 25.15
C ILE A 707 18.60 49.73 23.70
N ARG A 708 19.31 50.81 23.31
CA ARG A 708 19.27 51.32 21.93
C ARG A 708 19.76 50.30 20.91
N GLN A 709 20.85 49.61 21.21
CA GLN A 709 21.40 48.57 20.34
C GLN A 709 20.42 47.39 20.19
N ALA A 710 19.87 46.88 21.30
CA ALA A 710 18.87 45.81 21.27
C ALA A 710 17.61 46.22 20.47
N LEU A 711 17.14 47.45 20.66
CA LEU A 711 16.01 48.00 19.91
C LEU A 711 16.30 48.12 18.41
N ALA A 712 17.51 48.55 18.04
CA ALA A 712 17.93 48.64 16.64
C ALA A 712 17.97 47.24 15.99
N VAL A 713 18.55 46.25 16.69
CA VAL A 713 18.61 44.86 16.23
C VAL A 713 17.21 44.28 16.02
N LEU A 714 16.30 44.44 16.99
CA LEU A 714 14.93 43.95 16.88
C LEU A 714 14.13 44.69 15.79
N SER A 715 14.29 46.01 15.68
CA SER A 715 13.59 46.80 14.65
C SER A 715 14.04 46.41 13.24
N HIS A 716 15.34 46.15 13.05
CA HIS A 716 15.85 45.62 11.79
C HIS A 716 15.26 44.23 11.49
N HIS A 717 15.22 43.33 12.49
CA HIS A 717 14.58 42.01 12.33
C HIS A 717 13.12 42.12 11.87
N LEU A 718 12.30 42.93 12.58
CA LEU A 718 10.89 43.13 12.25
C LEU A 718 10.65 43.68 10.84
N ASN A 719 11.55 44.53 10.35
CA ASN A 719 11.46 45.08 8.99
C ASN A 719 11.77 44.01 7.94
N GLU A 720 12.84 43.22 8.14
CA GLU A 720 13.25 42.16 7.22
C GLU A 720 12.23 41.00 7.18
N THR A 721 11.53 40.71 8.28
CA THR A 721 10.55 39.62 8.36
C THR A 721 9.10 40.07 8.16
N ALA A 722 8.85 41.28 7.66
CA ALA A 722 7.50 41.79 7.48
C ALA A 722 6.66 40.95 6.50
N ASP A 723 7.32 40.37 5.48
CA ASP A 723 6.72 39.53 4.44
C ASP A 723 7.33 38.12 4.43
N ASP A 724 7.45 37.50 5.60
CA ASP A 724 8.05 36.17 5.81
C ASP A 724 7.31 34.99 5.14
N LEU A 725 6.15 35.24 4.52
CA LEU A 725 5.39 34.23 3.76
C LEU A 725 5.61 34.35 2.25
N LYS A 726 6.42 35.32 1.81
CA LYS A 726 6.75 35.49 0.41
C LYS A 726 7.38 34.21 -0.13
N ASP A 727 6.93 33.80 -1.31
CA ASP A 727 7.38 32.59 -2.02
C ASP A 727 7.12 31.26 -1.27
N GLN A 728 6.47 31.24 -0.10
CA GLN A 728 6.24 30.03 0.70
C GLN A 728 5.48 28.94 -0.08
N GLU A 729 4.42 29.32 -0.79
CA GLU A 729 3.64 28.39 -1.62
C GLU A 729 4.49 27.80 -2.74
N LEU A 730 5.45 28.57 -3.29
CA LEU A 730 6.35 28.10 -4.36
C LEU A 730 7.41 27.12 -3.83
N VAL A 731 7.87 27.33 -2.59
CA VAL A 731 8.77 26.39 -1.91
C VAL A 731 8.05 25.06 -1.67
N GLU A 732 6.82 25.09 -1.16
CA GLU A 732 6.04 23.86 -0.93
C GLU A 732 5.68 23.14 -2.24
N ASP A 733 5.35 23.88 -3.30
CA ASP A 733 5.11 23.30 -4.63
C ASP A 733 6.39 22.64 -5.18
N LEU A 734 7.54 23.29 -5.05
CA LEU A 734 8.83 22.74 -5.45
C LEU A 734 9.18 21.45 -4.67
N ILE A 735 9.04 21.47 -3.35
CA ILE A 735 9.30 20.29 -2.50
C ILE A 735 8.35 19.15 -2.85
N THR A 736 7.07 19.46 -3.10
CA THR A 736 6.09 18.47 -3.50
C THR A 736 6.41 17.89 -4.87
N LYS A 737 6.80 18.71 -5.84
CA LYS A 737 7.26 18.27 -7.16
C LYS A 737 8.44 17.30 -7.05
N ASN A 738 9.45 17.65 -6.26
CA ASN A 738 10.60 16.76 -5.98
C ASN A 738 10.15 15.44 -5.35
N THR A 739 9.18 15.49 -4.43
CA THR A 739 8.64 14.31 -3.76
C THR A 739 7.87 13.39 -4.74
N VAL A 740 7.21 13.95 -5.75
CA VAL A 740 6.56 13.13 -6.79
C VAL A 740 7.57 12.55 -7.78
N GLU A 741 8.67 13.26 -8.04
CA GLU A 741 9.80 12.74 -8.83
C GLU A 741 10.54 11.61 -8.08
N GLU A 742 10.61 11.67 -6.75
CA GLU A 742 11.19 10.65 -5.87
C GLU A 742 10.19 10.13 -4.81
N PRO A 743 9.19 9.33 -5.21
CA PRO A 743 8.06 9.00 -4.34
C PRO A 743 8.35 7.91 -3.30
N LEU A 744 9.44 7.15 -3.44
CA LEU A 744 9.70 5.97 -2.62
C LEU A 744 9.78 6.28 -1.11
N PRO A 745 10.55 7.27 -0.63
CA PRO A 745 10.62 7.56 0.79
C PRO A 745 9.24 7.91 1.36
N LEU A 746 8.46 8.71 0.62
CA LEU A 746 7.12 9.12 1.04
C LEU A 746 6.19 7.92 1.13
N LEU A 747 6.17 7.08 0.10
CA LEU A 747 5.33 5.90 0.07
C LEU A 747 5.70 4.92 1.19
N GLN A 748 6.99 4.77 1.52
CA GLN A 748 7.43 3.96 2.66
C GLN A 748 6.96 4.53 4.00
N MET A 749 7.02 5.85 4.19
CA MET A 749 6.45 6.48 5.38
C MET A 749 4.94 6.27 5.44
N TYR A 750 4.26 6.51 4.33
CA TYR A 750 2.80 6.41 4.23
C TYR A 750 2.30 4.99 4.50
N LEU A 751 2.94 3.99 3.88
CA LEU A 751 2.60 2.58 4.05
C LEU A 751 3.13 1.99 5.36
N GLY A 752 4.12 2.61 6.00
CA GLY A 752 4.68 2.18 7.29
C GLY A 752 3.82 2.52 8.52
N GLY A 753 2.80 3.37 8.35
CA GLY A 753 1.90 3.80 9.43
C GLY A 753 2.51 4.86 10.37
N GLU A 754 1.65 5.46 11.22
CA GLU A 754 2.04 6.55 12.16
C GLU A 754 2.85 6.05 13.37
N GLU A 755 2.76 4.76 13.73
CA GLU A 755 3.49 4.16 14.86
C GLU A 755 4.96 3.86 14.51
N GLY A 756 5.72 4.92 14.25
CA GLY A 756 7.17 4.94 14.41
C GLY A 756 7.99 4.84 13.12
N LEU A 757 8.90 5.81 13.01
CA LEU A 757 10.08 5.83 12.14
C LEU A 757 10.92 4.51 12.04
N PRO A 758 10.87 3.51 12.96
CA PRO A 758 11.62 2.25 12.80
C PRO A 758 11.12 1.28 11.72
N GLN A 759 9.91 1.42 11.16
CA GLN A 759 9.37 0.47 10.16
C GLN A 759 9.89 0.70 8.72
N ARG A 760 10.74 1.72 8.48
CA ARG A 760 11.34 1.99 7.15
C ARG A 760 12.10 0.80 6.54
N ASN A 761 12.55 -0.12 7.37
CA ASN A 761 13.34 -1.28 6.94
C ASN A 761 12.51 -2.56 6.78
N ASP A 762 11.18 -2.50 6.89
CA ASP A 762 10.36 -3.68 6.55
C ASP A 762 10.44 -3.92 5.02
N PRO A 763 11.05 -5.04 4.57
CA PRO A 763 11.21 -5.33 3.14
C PRO A 763 9.87 -5.38 2.41
N ARG A 764 8.79 -5.70 3.11
CA ARG A 764 7.45 -5.71 2.55
C ARG A 764 6.95 -4.30 2.23
N VAL A 765 7.11 -3.36 3.16
CA VAL A 765 6.72 -1.96 2.95
C VAL A 765 7.51 -1.34 1.79
N GLN A 766 8.79 -1.70 1.66
CA GLN A 766 9.62 -1.28 0.54
C GLN A 766 9.08 -1.82 -0.79
N GLN A 767 8.77 -3.11 -0.85
CA GLN A 767 8.20 -3.75 -2.03
C GLN A 767 6.82 -3.16 -2.42
N GLU A 768 5.95 -2.92 -1.43
CA GLU A 768 4.64 -2.31 -1.64
C GLU A 768 4.78 -0.86 -2.17
N ALA A 769 5.71 -0.09 -1.61
CA ALA A 769 6.02 1.27 -2.08
C ALA A 769 6.54 1.26 -3.53
N GLU A 770 7.39 0.30 -3.91
CA GLU A 770 7.87 0.14 -5.28
C GLU A 770 6.74 -0.18 -6.26
N TRP A 771 5.78 -1.03 -5.88
CA TRP A 771 4.61 -1.32 -6.71
C TRP A 771 3.78 -0.07 -6.99
N VAL A 772 3.54 0.74 -5.95
CA VAL A 772 2.78 1.99 -6.07
C VAL A 772 3.56 3.03 -6.90
N ALA A 773 4.86 3.19 -6.64
CA ALA A 773 5.72 4.06 -7.43
C ALA A 773 5.75 3.66 -8.92
N THR A 774 5.80 2.36 -9.21
CA THR A 774 5.74 1.85 -10.59
C THR A 774 4.39 2.14 -11.25
N ALA A 775 3.29 1.97 -10.51
CA ALA A 775 1.96 2.32 -10.99
C ALA A 775 1.83 3.81 -11.36
N TRP A 776 2.53 4.68 -10.63
CA TRP A 776 2.54 6.12 -10.85
C TRP A 776 3.24 6.54 -12.15
N LEU A 777 4.16 5.71 -12.68
CA LEU A 777 4.88 6.00 -13.93
C LEU A 777 4.01 5.87 -15.20
N VAL A 778 2.85 5.20 -15.08
CA VAL A 778 1.98 4.95 -16.22
C VAL A 778 1.34 6.26 -16.71
N PRO A 779 1.24 6.52 -18.04
CA PRO A 779 0.97 7.87 -18.56
C PRO A 779 -0.30 8.55 -18.01
N TRP A 780 -1.38 7.79 -17.79
CA TRP A 780 -2.63 8.37 -17.28
C TRP A 780 -2.58 8.68 -15.77
N GLU A 781 -1.89 7.87 -14.97
CA GLU A 781 -1.70 8.19 -13.55
C GLU A 781 -0.71 9.35 -13.38
N ARG A 782 0.38 9.40 -14.16
CA ARG A 782 1.29 10.56 -14.17
C ARG A 782 0.57 11.86 -14.55
N ALA A 783 -0.27 11.84 -15.57
CA ALA A 783 -1.08 12.99 -15.98
C ALA A 783 -2.09 13.40 -14.90
N ARG A 784 -2.70 12.42 -14.22
CA ARG A 784 -3.62 12.64 -13.11
C ARG A 784 -2.91 13.29 -11.92
N GLN A 785 -1.72 12.80 -11.54
CA GLN A 785 -0.90 13.37 -10.46
C GLN A 785 -0.50 14.81 -10.73
N ALA A 786 -0.05 15.10 -11.95
CA ALA A 786 0.26 16.47 -12.35
C ALA A 786 -0.95 17.40 -12.18
N ARG A 787 -2.17 16.93 -12.47
CA ARG A 787 -3.39 17.72 -12.24
C ARG A 787 -3.74 17.86 -10.75
N ILE A 788 -3.49 16.82 -9.93
CA ILE A 788 -3.68 16.90 -8.48
C ILE A 788 -2.79 18.01 -7.91
N LEU A 789 -1.51 18.02 -8.28
CA LEU A 789 -0.56 19.06 -7.84
C LEU A 789 -1.02 20.46 -8.28
N ARG A 790 -1.46 20.62 -9.53
CA ARG A 790 -2.00 21.91 -10.01
C ARG A 790 -3.25 22.35 -9.25
N VAL A 791 -4.18 21.44 -8.95
CA VAL A 791 -5.35 21.79 -8.13
C VAL A 791 -4.93 22.19 -6.71
N MET A 792 -3.91 21.53 -6.17
CA MET A 792 -3.41 21.76 -4.83
C MET A 792 -2.77 23.15 -4.68
N PHE A 793 -1.94 23.59 -5.62
CA PHE A 793 -1.22 24.86 -5.55
C PHE A 793 -1.83 26.00 -6.38
N ASP A 794 -2.35 25.72 -7.58
CA ASP A 794 -2.93 26.73 -8.48
C ASP A 794 -4.47 26.82 -8.41
N GLY A 795 -5.12 25.90 -7.71
CA GLY A 795 -6.57 25.82 -7.60
C GLY A 795 -7.17 27.00 -6.84
N ASP A 796 -8.43 27.31 -7.11
CA ASP A 796 -9.18 28.19 -6.22
C ASP A 796 -9.52 27.47 -4.89
N PRO A 797 -9.88 28.18 -3.81
CA PRO A 797 -10.18 27.56 -2.52
C PRO A 797 -11.29 26.51 -2.55
N ILE A 798 -12.24 26.60 -3.50
CA ILE A 798 -13.31 25.61 -3.67
C ILE A 798 -12.73 24.33 -4.27
N GLN A 799 -11.85 24.44 -5.27
CA GLN A 799 -11.15 23.32 -5.89
C GLN A 799 -10.19 22.64 -4.91
N GLN A 800 -9.42 23.43 -4.14
CA GLN A 800 -8.56 22.92 -3.07
C GLN A 800 -9.39 22.21 -2.00
N GLY A 801 -10.49 22.83 -1.54
CA GLY A 801 -11.41 22.21 -0.58
C GLY A 801 -12.06 20.93 -1.11
N TRP A 802 -12.40 20.89 -2.40
CA TRP A 802 -12.88 19.67 -3.07
C TRP A 802 -11.83 18.57 -3.14
N LEU A 803 -10.54 18.90 -3.26
CA LEU A 803 -9.46 17.91 -3.24
C LEU A 803 -9.26 17.30 -1.84
N HIS A 804 -9.41 18.12 -0.79
CA HIS A 804 -9.22 17.70 0.61
C HIS A 804 -10.46 17.02 1.22
N GLY A 805 -11.68 17.38 0.80
CA GLY A 805 -12.92 16.81 1.35
C GLY A 805 -13.06 15.28 1.19
N PRO A 806 -12.68 14.68 0.05
CA PRO A 806 -12.61 13.25 -0.19
C PRO A 806 -11.24 12.62 0.09
N ALA A 807 -10.31 13.29 0.78
CA ALA A 807 -8.86 13.00 0.80
C ALA A 807 -8.46 11.51 0.93
N LYS A 808 -9.26 10.67 1.59
CA LYS A 808 -9.02 9.21 1.69
C LYS A 808 -9.11 8.46 0.37
N GLY A 809 -9.68 9.05 -0.68
CA GLY A 809 -9.92 8.38 -1.96
C GLY A 809 -8.81 8.54 -2.99
N TYR A 810 -7.92 9.54 -2.89
CA TYR A 810 -7.00 9.88 -3.99
C TYR A 810 -5.52 9.55 -3.73
N GLY A 811 -5.27 8.76 -2.68
CA GLY A 811 -3.94 8.35 -2.25
C GLY A 811 -3.23 9.39 -1.37
N PRO A 812 -1.89 9.30 -1.23
CA PRO A 812 -1.13 10.13 -0.29
C PRO A 812 -0.88 11.56 -0.78
N LEU A 813 -0.99 11.83 -2.09
CA LEU A 813 -0.62 13.15 -2.65
C LEU A 813 -1.42 14.33 -2.09
N PRO A 814 -2.76 14.26 -1.93
CA PRO A 814 -3.51 15.36 -1.30
C PRO A 814 -3.09 15.66 0.14
N GLN A 815 -2.38 14.75 0.82
CA GLN A 815 -1.88 14.96 2.17
C GLN A 815 -0.59 15.78 2.20
N LEU A 816 0.08 15.93 1.06
CA LEU A 816 1.24 16.81 0.88
C LEU A 816 0.85 18.27 0.62
N GLY A 817 -0.45 18.55 0.53
CA GLY A 817 -0.92 19.90 0.23
C GLY A 817 -0.43 20.92 1.25
N PRO A 818 -0.39 22.21 0.86
CA PRO A 818 -0.03 23.27 1.78
C PRO A 818 -0.98 23.18 2.96
N TYR A 819 -0.45 22.79 4.13
CA TYR A 819 -1.19 22.88 5.36
C TYR A 819 -1.59 24.35 5.49
N HIS A 820 -2.89 24.64 5.45
CA HIS A 820 -3.39 25.97 5.77
C HIS A 820 -3.11 26.21 7.25
N TYR A 821 -1.87 26.60 7.56
CA TYR A 821 -1.44 26.85 8.91
C TYR A 821 -2.23 28.01 9.47
N ASP A 822 -2.58 27.85 10.75
CA ASP A 822 -3.37 28.81 11.47
C ASP A 822 -2.65 30.17 11.50
N PHE A 823 -3.25 31.14 10.80
CA PHE A 823 -2.87 32.54 10.82
C PHE A 823 -2.72 33.08 12.25
N ARG A 824 -3.37 32.48 13.26
CA ARG A 824 -3.19 32.87 14.67
C ARG A 824 -1.74 32.81 15.12
N SER A 825 -0.98 31.79 14.71
CA SER A 825 0.43 31.66 15.11
C SER A 825 1.28 32.85 14.66
N LYS A 826 1.02 33.39 13.45
CA LYS A 826 1.68 34.60 12.94
C LYS A 826 1.34 35.83 13.77
N HIS A 827 0.06 36.04 14.06
CA HIS A 827 -0.40 37.20 14.82
C HIS A 827 0.15 37.22 16.25
N VAL A 828 0.15 36.07 16.94
CA VAL A 828 0.74 35.93 18.28
C VAL A 828 2.22 36.34 18.25
N ARG A 829 3.02 35.74 17.37
CA ARG A 829 4.47 35.96 17.32
C ARG A 829 4.83 37.40 16.95
N LEU A 830 4.14 37.97 15.96
CA LEU A 830 4.34 39.37 15.58
C LEU A 830 3.93 40.34 16.70
N CYS A 831 2.87 40.00 17.45
CA CYS A 831 2.41 40.79 18.60
C CYS A 831 3.46 40.77 19.71
N GLU A 832 3.98 39.59 20.07
CA GLU A 832 5.06 39.44 21.06
C GLU A 832 6.31 40.27 20.68
N ALA A 833 6.73 40.23 19.42
CA ALA A 833 7.89 40.97 18.94
C ALA A 833 7.69 42.50 18.94
N ARG A 834 6.52 42.98 18.50
CA ARG A 834 6.17 44.43 18.55
C ARG A 834 5.98 44.92 19.99
N ALA A 835 5.41 44.09 20.86
CA ALA A 835 5.31 44.40 22.29
C ALA A 835 6.70 44.50 22.93
N MET A 836 7.65 43.64 22.55
CA MET A 836 9.03 43.74 23.02
C MET A 836 9.73 45.01 22.51
N GLN A 837 9.51 45.40 21.25
CA GLN A 837 9.98 46.67 20.69
C GLN A 837 9.48 47.87 21.53
N LEU A 838 8.20 47.85 21.92
CA LEU A 838 7.60 48.85 22.81
C LEU A 838 8.21 48.82 24.22
N LYS A 839 8.41 47.64 24.82
CA LYS A 839 9.06 47.50 26.14
C LYS A 839 10.46 48.12 26.16
N LEU A 840 11.27 47.87 25.12
CA LEU A 840 12.60 48.46 24.99
C LEU A 840 12.53 50.00 24.89
N ALA A 841 11.63 50.53 24.06
CA ALA A 841 11.43 51.97 23.92
C ALA A 841 10.97 52.64 25.22
N LEU A 842 10.02 52.02 25.94
CA LEU A 842 9.56 52.47 27.26
C LEU A 842 10.69 52.48 28.29
N ARG A 843 11.54 51.45 28.30
CA ARG A 843 12.69 51.37 29.21
C ARG A 843 13.80 52.35 28.86
N TRP A 844 14.01 52.64 27.58
CA TRP A 844 14.91 53.70 27.14
C TRP A 844 14.38 55.07 27.58
N PHE A 845 13.09 55.36 27.35
CA PHE A 845 12.45 56.58 27.83
C PHE A 845 12.59 56.74 29.35
N GLN A 846 12.33 55.67 30.11
CA GLN A 846 12.43 55.69 31.57
C GLN A 846 13.86 55.98 32.04
N THR A 847 14.86 55.47 31.32
CA THR A 847 16.28 55.69 31.66
C THR A 847 16.69 57.14 31.41
N ASP A 848 16.22 57.74 30.31
CA ASP A 848 16.53 59.13 29.95
C ASP A 848 15.82 60.14 30.86
N ASN A 849 14.60 59.85 31.33
CA ASN A 849 13.74 60.81 32.03
C ASN A 849 13.58 60.53 33.53
N GLY A 850 14.05 59.38 34.03
CA GLY A 850 13.89 58.97 35.43
C GLY A 850 12.47 58.56 35.84
N LYS A 851 11.49 58.60 34.93
CA LYS A 851 10.09 58.21 35.13
C LYS A 851 9.56 57.43 33.93
N PRO A 852 8.62 56.48 34.09
CA PRO A 852 8.00 55.82 32.95
C PRO A 852 7.14 56.81 32.14
N ALA A 853 6.94 56.54 30.85
CA ALA A 853 6.08 57.35 29.97
C ALA A 853 4.62 57.27 30.44
N GLU A 854 3.86 58.37 30.38
CA GLU A 854 2.44 58.38 30.79
C GLU A 854 1.54 57.80 29.69
N ASN A 855 1.98 57.91 28.44
CA ASN A 855 1.34 57.35 27.26
C ASN A 855 2.39 56.97 26.19
N LEU A 856 1.98 56.24 25.15
CA LEU A 856 2.90 55.78 24.09
C LEU A 856 3.34 56.89 23.12
N ASP A 857 2.61 58.01 23.04
CA ASP A 857 2.95 59.11 22.12
C ASP A 857 4.28 59.79 22.51
N GLU A 858 4.63 59.75 23.81
CA GLU A 858 5.91 60.24 24.33
C GLU A 858 7.14 59.47 23.79
N LEU A 859 6.93 58.29 23.22
CA LEU A 859 8.00 57.50 22.61
C LEU A 859 8.37 58.01 21.20
N VAL A 860 7.49 58.77 20.55
CA VAL A 860 7.64 59.20 19.16
C VAL A 860 8.03 60.68 19.10
N PRO A 861 8.95 61.10 18.19
CA PRO A 861 9.73 60.28 17.24
C PRO A 861 11.08 59.81 17.80
N LYS A 862 11.43 60.21 19.03
CA LYS A 862 12.80 60.06 19.55
C LYS A 862 13.19 58.60 19.79
N TYR A 863 12.30 57.81 20.38
CA TYR A 863 12.57 56.43 20.79
C TYR A 863 12.05 55.41 19.77
N LEU A 864 10.96 55.75 19.07
CA LEU A 864 10.38 54.99 17.97
C LEU A 864 9.96 55.92 16.83
N PRO A 865 10.02 55.46 15.56
CA PRO A 865 9.54 56.25 14.43
C PRO A 865 8.01 56.40 14.43
N SER A 866 7.28 55.40 14.93
CA SER A 866 5.84 55.40 15.13
C SER A 866 5.46 54.33 16.16
N ILE A 867 4.28 54.44 16.76
CA ILE A 867 3.73 53.38 17.63
C ILE A 867 3.41 52.16 16.75
N PRO A 868 3.92 50.95 17.06
CA PRO A 868 3.57 49.73 16.33
C PRO A 868 2.06 49.48 16.40
N LEU A 869 1.52 48.88 15.35
CA LEU A 869 0.13 48.44 15.32
C LEU A 869 0.01 47.04 15.92
N ASP A 870 -1.07 46.80 16.66
CA ASP A 870 -1.48 45.49 17.13
C ASP A 870 -1.88 44.64 15.91
N PRO A 871 -1.25 43.47 15.69
CA PRO A 871 -1.60 42.59 14.57
C PRO A 871 -3.06 42.11 14.58
N TYR A 872 -3.73 42.05 15.73
CA TYR A 872 -5.07 41.48 15.84
C TYR A 872 -6.17 42.40 15.34
N ASP A 873 -6.08 43.71 15.61
CA ASP A 873 -7.11 44.68 15.24
C ASP A 873 -6.59 45.81 14.33
N GLY A 874 -5.28 45.88 14.09
CA GLY A 874 -4.64 46.91 13.27
C GLY A 874 -4.58 48.29 13.91
N ALA A 875 -5.02 48.44 15.17
CA ALA A 875 -4.97 49.70 15.91
C ALA A 875 -3.61 49.85 16.64
N PRO A 876 -3.22 51.06 17.09
CA PRO A 876 -2.06 51.21 17.95
C PRO A 876 -2.19 50.39 19.25
N PHE A 877 -1.07 49.86 19.75
CA PHE A 877 -1.06 49.15 21.03
C PHE A 877 -1.67 49.99 22.16
N ARG A 878 -2.40 49.33 23.05
CA ARG A 878 -3.02 49.96 24.23
C ARG A 878 -2.03 49.91 25.39
N TYR A 879 -1.96 50.99 26.16
CA TYR A 879 -1.02 51.14 27.25
C TYR A 879 -1.68 51.75 28.49
N ARG A 880 -1.32 51.25 29.66
CA ARG A 880 -1.65 51.85 30.95
C ARG A 880 -0.51 51.65 31.94
N LEU A 881 -0.29 52.66 32.78
CA LEU A 881 0.56 52.54 33.96
C LEU A 881 -0.23 51.93 35.12
N SER A 882 0.28 50.85 35.72
CA SER A 882 -0.20 50.36 37.00
C SER A 882 0.21 51.33 38.11
N ARG A 883 -0.71 51.63 39.02
CA ARG A 883 -0.50 52.37 40.27
C ARG A 883 -0.14 51.44 41.44
N GLY A 884 0.27 50.21 41.14
CA GLY A 884 0.51 49.13 42.10
C GLY A 884 -0.72 48.23 42.30
N GLU A 885 -1.80 48.43 41.54
CA GLU A 885 -2.91 47.50 41.51
C GLU A 885 -2.56 46.19 40.79
N GLU A 886 -3.16 45.10 41.26
CA GLU A 886 -3.25 43.87 40.49
C GLU A 886 -4.15 44.10 39.28
N ILE A 887 -3.63 43.79 38.09
CA ILE A 887 -4.34 44.01 36.83
C ILE A 887 -5.27 42.81 36.60
N GLU A 888 -6.57 42.99 36.87
CA GLU A 888 -7.59 42.08 36.35
C GLU A 888 -7.73 42.26 34.84
N TRP A 889 -7.34 41.24 34.09
CA TRP A 889 -7.56 41.20 32.65
C TRP A 889 -9.03 40.88 32.37
N PRO A 890 -9.68 41.58 31.42
CA PRO A 890 -11.02 41.18 31.00
C PRO A 890 -10.98 39.73 30.49
N PRO A 891 -12.03 38.94 30.73
CA PRO A 891 -12.10 37.58 30.18
C PRO A 891 -11.95 37.65 28.66
N ASP A 892 -11.26 36.67 28.08
CA ASP A 892 -11.06 36.59 26.64
C ASP A 892 -12.41 36.79 25.93
N PRO A 893 -12.50 37.69 24.94
CA PRO A 893 -13.73 37.82 24.17
C PRO A 893 -14.06 36.46 23.54
N PRO A 894 -15.35 36.05 23.53
CA PRO A 894 -15.73 34.76 22.97
C PRO A 894 -15.26 34.67 21.52
N ASP A 895 -14.51 33.62 21.21
CA ASP A 895 -13.92 33.41 19.89
C ASP A 895 -15.02 33.45 18.81
N PRO A 896 -15.03 34.45 17.91
CA PRO A 896 -16.06 34.56 16.87
C PRO A 896 -16.06 33.38 15.90
N ASN A 897 -14.97 32.59 15.88
CA ASN A 897 -14.81 31.36 15.12
C ASN A 897 -14.85 30.09 15.96
N ALA A 898 -15.14 30.18 17.27
CA ALA A 898 -15.54 29.01 18.03
C ALA A 898 -16.90 28.56 17.50
N ARG A 899 -16.87 27.77 16.42
CA ARG A 899 -17.95 26.83 16.12
C ARG A 899 -18.22 26.13 17.44
N ALA A 900 -19.41 26.32 17.99
CA ALA A 900 -19.86 25.64 19.19
C ALA A 900 -19.48 24.17 19.05
N MET A 901 -18.44 23.72 19.77
CA MET A 901 -18.18 22.30 19.89
C MET A 901 -19.48 21.72 20.45
N PRO A 902 -20.11 20.74 19.79
CA PRO A 902 -21.26 20.07 20.38
C PRO A 902 -20.81 19.55 21.75
N PRO A 903 -21.62 19.73 22.80
CA PRO A 903 -21.21 19.40 24.16
C PRO A 903 -20.74 17.95 24.22
N VAL A 904 -19.45 17.78 24.51
CA VAL A 904 -18.87 16.47 24.79
C VAL A 904 -19.44 16.05 26.15
N GLY A 905 -20.44 15.18 26.12
CA GLY A 905 -21.01 14.57 27.33
C GLY A 905 -22.45 14.97 27.66
N GLY A 906 -23.38 14.84 26.71
CA GLY A 906 -24.81 14.72 27.03
C GLY A 906 -25.20 13.25 27.06
N GLN A 907 -25.59 12.71 28.23
CA GLN A 907 -26.24 11.41 28.34
C GLN A 907 -27.43 11.32 27.36
N PRO A 908 -27.65 10.18 26.69
CA PRO A 908 -28.77 10.03 25.77
C PRO A 908 -30.06 9.89 26.57
N GLY A 909 -30.80 10.99 26.76
CA GLY A 909 -32.13 10.90 27.35
C GLY A 909 -32.74 12.20 27.88
N ALA A 910 -33.04 13.15 26.99
CA ALA A 910 -34.16 14.08 27.19
C ALA A 910 -34.49 14.80 25.89
N VAL A 911 -35.64 14.46 25.30
CA VAL A 911 -36.27 15.24 24.22
C VAL A 911 -37.01 16.41 24.88
N PRO A 912 -36.73 17.69 24.57
CA PRO A 912 -37.60 18.78 24.97
C PRO A 912 -38.78 18.90 24.00
N ALA A 913 -39.96 19.06 24.56
CA ALA A 913 -41.24 19.18 23.87
C ALA A 913 -41.32 20.42 22.96
N ALA A 914 -42.01 20.23 21.84
CA ALA A 914 -42.33 21.26 20.86
C ALA A 914 -43.12 22.43 21.47
N VAL A 915 -42.68 23.66 21.19
CA VAL A 915 -43.48 24.87 21.35
C VAL A 915 -44.00 25.26 19.97
N GLN A 916 -45.33 25.30 19.83
CA GLN A 916 -46.03 25.86 18.65
C GLN A 916 -45.94 27.39 18.66
N PRO A 917 -45.83 28.05 17.50
CA PRO A 917 -45.87 29.51 17.42
C PRO A 917 -47.31 30.04 17.23
N PRO A 918 -47.58 31.32 17.58
CA PRO A 918 -48.67 32.08 16.99
C PRO A 918 -48.40 32.47 15.53
#